data_AF-A0A0E0EC52-F1
#
_entry.id   AF-A0A0E0EC52-F1
#
_cell.length_a   1.000
_cell.length_b   1.000
_cell.length_c   1.000
_cell.angle_alpha   90.00
_cell.angle_beta   90.00
_cell.angle_gamma   90.00
#
_symmetry.space_group_name_H-M   'P 1'
#
loop_
_entity.id
_entity.type
_entity.pdbx_description
1 polymer ?
#
loop_
_entity_poly.entity_id
_entity_poly.type
_entity_poly.pdbx_seq_one_letter_code
_entity_poly.pdbx_strand_id
1 'polypeptide(L)'
;MNLLSGRNILMLSGEELKQVRGALQNFLSPEMVIRYVSKMDEEVRRHVKVNWVGHKTVKVLPLAKRLTLDIICSVIFGQEAGSVREVLATDFPAMVKAALSIPVKIPFTRFSRGLSASQRIRKLLRGIAREREMLLQQQQAHGASAADNFFAYMLALRAEGAHSLTVEDIVDNAIFLLIAGYETTSVLITFMLWHLDKEPEVLAKITEEQDEIARNKGPGDALTWDDVSRMKYTWKVAMETLRTIPPIFGSFRTATRDIEYQGYHIPKGWMVFTAQSVTHLDASIFPEPSNFDPARFENNSSIPPYCFVPFGGGPRMCPGNEFARTETLVTMHYLVTQFRWKLCCKEESYKKDPSPTPLLGLPLTCKPPQKQSALLLALFIPILLHLVTRRKYASYNLPSGSLGFPLIGQTISLLRALRKNTDYQWYQDRIKKYGPVSKMSVFGSPTVLLTGPAANRFAFCNPDLIFTQTKALNALVGRSILMLSGEELKHVRSAVQGYLRPEMVTKYIWKMDKEVRRHIDLHWVGQKTLTVAPLAKRLTFNITCSVFFGEEAGPIREALATDFEALVKATLSIPVNIPFTKFNKGLSASWRIRKLLSRIAREREAALQQGRCSSTDDFFTYMIALRSEGTHLLTVEDIVDNAILLLTAGYETTSVLIIFLLRYLANEPDILGNITEEQEEIARNKGPNEPLTWDDVSRMKYTWKVAMETLRTVPAIFGSFRTAIKDIEYQGYHIPKGWQISVFLSSNSVVSLNIFLVAHYNQVGHLAFC
;
A
#
# COMPACT_ATOMS: atom_id res chain seq x y z
N MET A 1 -40.08 9.98 -6.89
CA MET A 1 -39.91 11.01 -5.83
C MET A 1 -41.22 11.55 -5.28
N ASN A 2 -42.21 11.89 -6.12
CA ASN A 2 -43.43 12.56 -5.63
C ASN A 2 -44.21 11.73 -4.60
N LEU A 3 -44.37 10.44 -4.87
CA LEU A 3 -45.04 9.49 -3.97
C LEU A 3 -44.32 9.28 -2.63
N LEU A 4 -43.03 9.64 -2.54
CA LEU A 4 -42.20 9.42 -1.34
C LEU A 4 -42.04 10.69 -0.49
N SER A 5 -42.13 11.87 -1.10
CA SER A 5 -41.78 13.16 -0.45
C SER A 5 -42.93 14.15 -0.37
N GLY A 6 -44.11 13.81 -0.89
CA GLY A 6 -45.30 14.67 -0.85
C GLY A 6 -45.12 15.99 -1.61
N ARG A 7 -45.98 16.98 -1.37
CA ARG A 7 -45.99 18.26 -2.07
C ARG A 7 -44.89 19.18 -1.51
N ASN A 8 -43.71 19.13 -2.12
CA ASN A 8 -42.56 19.96 -1.74
C ASN A 8 -42.12 20.92 -2.87
N ILE A 9 -41.14 21.76 -2.58
CA ILE A 9 -40.57 22.78 -3.49
C ILE A 9 -40.26 22.28 -4.91
N LEU A 10 -39.94 21.00 -5.12
CA LEU A 10 -39.68 20.48 -6.46
C LEU A 10 -40.93 20.48 -7.35
N MET A 11 -42.12 20.37 -6.76
CA MET A 11 -43.41 20.27 -7.48
C MET A 11 -44.16 21.60 -7.59
N LEU A 12 -43.74 22.62 -6.83
CA LEU A 12 -44.41 23.92 -6.86
C LEU A 12 -44.07 24.70 -8.14
N SER A 13 -44.97 25.58 -8.53
CA SER A 13 -44.80 26.51 -9.65
C SER A 13 -45.45 27.87 -9.33
N GLY A 14 -45.14 28.90 -10.13
CA GLY A 14 -45.71 30.24 -9.95
C GLY A 14 -45.41 30.85 -8.58
N GLU A 15 -46.42 31.48 -7.99
CA GLU A 15 -46.29 32.23 -6.73
C GLU A 15 -46.03 31.30 -5.52
N GLU A 16 -46.62 30.11 -5.48
CA GLU A 16 -46.39 29.13 -4.40
C GLU A 16 -44.92 28.72 -4.33
N LEU A 17 -44.30 28.47 -5.49
CA LEU A 17 -42.86 28.18 -5.56
C LEU A 17 -42.06 29.36 -5.02
N LYS A 18 -42.39 30.59 -5.44
CA LYS A 18 -41.68 31.80 -5.05
C LYS A 18 -41.72 31.99 -3.54
N GLN A 19 -42.87 31.76 -2.91
CA GLN A 19 -43.06 31.85 -1.45
C GLN A 19 -42.24 30.79 -0.69
N VAL A 20 -42.45 29.50 -0.99
CA VAL A 20 -41.75 28.40 -0.28
C VAL A 20 -40.24 28.49 -0.51
N ARG A 21 -39.83 28.86 -1.72
CA ARG A 21 -38.42 29.06 -2.05
C ARG A 21 -37.83 30.25 -1.29
N GLY A 22 -38.53 31.38 -1.22
CA GLY A 22 -38.08 32.54 -0.47
C GLY A 22 -37.86 32.19 1.00
N ALA A 23 -38.81 31.49 1.63
CA ALA A 23 -38.67 31.00 3.00
C ALA A 23 -37.45 30.07 3.16
N LEU A 24 -37.26 29.09 2.27
CA LEU A 24 -36.10 28.19 2.33
C LEU A 24 -34.77 28.90 2.08
N GLN A 25 -34.72 29.88 1.17
CA GLN A 25 -33.51 30.67 0.91
C GLN A 25 -33.16 31.58 2.08
N ASN A 26 -34.15 32.15 2.77
CA ASN A 26 -33.94 32.95 3.97
C ASN A 26 -33.43 32.08 5.13
N PHE A 27 -34.03 30.90 5.34
CA PHE A 27 -33.61 29.95 6.37
C PHE A 27 -32.19 29.41 6.15
N LEU A 28 -31.79 29.21 4.89
CA LEU A 28 -30.46 28.71 4.50
C LEU A 28 -29.54 29.82 3.97
N SER A 29 -29.86 31.07 4.27
CA SER A 29 -29.07 32.23 3.84
C SER A 29 -27.66 32.19 4.45
N PRO A 30 -26.65 32.82 3.83
CA PRO A 30 -25.31 32.91 4.40
C PRO A 30 -25.32 33.41 5.85
N GLU A 31 -26.17 34.39 6.17
CA GLU A 31 -26.33 34.98 7.50
C GLU A 31 -26.80 33.95 8.54
N MET A 32 -27.68 33.03 8.14
CA MET A 32 -28.15 31.95 9.00
C MET A 32 -27.12 30.82 9.09
N VAL A 33 -26.46 30.47 7.99
CA VAL A 33 -25.41 29.44 7.95
C VAL A 33 -24.24 29.80 8.87
N ILE A 34 -23.88 31.08 8.98
CA ILE A 34 -22.89 31.58 9.95
C ILE A 34 -23.22 31.13 11.38
N ARG A 35 -24.50 31.17 11.77
CA ARG A 35 -24.96 30.75 13.11
C ARG A 35 -24.88 29.24 13.30
N TYR A 36 -24.93 28.47 12.21
CA TYR A 36 -24.88 27.02 12.24
C TYR A 36 -23.47 26.43 12.28
N VAL A 37 -22.42 27.21 11.95
CA VAL A 37 -21.03 26.74 11.89
C VAL A 37 -20.62 26.02 13.18
N SER A 38 -20.87 26.63 14.35
CA SER A 38 -20.47 26.04 15.63
C SER A 38 -21.19 24.71 15.91
N LYS A 39 -22.44 24.57 15.48
CA LYS A 39 -23.22 23.34 15.68
C LYS A 39 -22.80 22.23 14.72
N MET A 40 -22.51 22.59 13.46
CA MET A 40 -21.92 21.67 12.48
C MET A 40 -20.55 21.17 12.97
N ASP A 41 -19.71 22.08 13.45
CA ASP A 41 -18.39 21.78 14.02
C ASP A 41 -18.47 20.77 15.16
N GLU A 42 -19.40 20.97 16.09
CA GLU A 42 -19.63 20.05 17.21
C GLU A 42 -20.05 18.66 16.73
N GLU A 43 -21.01 18.58 15.80
CA GLU A 43 -21.46 17.31 15.21
C GLU A 43 -20.31 16.58 14.52
N VAL A 44 -19.50 17.29 13.72
CA VAL A 44 -18.33 16.73 13.03
C VAL A 44 -17.30 16.23 14.02
N ARG A 45 -16.92 17.04 15.03
CA ARG A 45 -15.95 16.63 16.06
C ARG A 45 -16.41 15.37 16.79
N ARG A 46 -17.67 15.32 17.20
CA ARG A 46 -18.25 14.16 17.89
C ARG A 46 -18.24 12.94 16.98
N HIS A 47 -18.65 13.09 15.74
CA HIS A 47 -18.67 12.01 14.76
C HIS A 47 -17.26 11.45 14.51
N VAL A 48 -16.27 12.32 14.31
CA VAL A 48 -14.86 11.94 14.10
C VAL A 48 -14.31 11.21 15.34
N LYS A 49 -14.57 11.75 16.54
CA LYS A 49 -14.12 11.13 17.81
C LYS A 49 -14.69 9.72 18.00
N VAL A 50 -15.97 9.51 17.69
CA VAL A 50 -16.65 8.22 17.92
C VAL A 50 -16.32 7.21 16.83
N ASN A 51 -16.32 7.63 15.56
CA ASN A 51 -16.33 6.69 14.43
C ASN A 51 -15.00 6.58 13.67
N TRP A 52 -14.05 7.50 13.89
CA TRP A 52 -12.78 7.53 13.16
C TRP A 52 -11.58 7.32 14.09
N VAL A 53 -11.53 8.00 15.23
CA VAL A 53 -10.42 7.85 16.19
C VAL A 53 -10.38 6.41 16.71
N GLY A 54 -9.18 5.82 16.77
CA GLY A 54 -8.96 4.43 17.22
C GLY A 54 -9.32 3.35 16.18
N HIS A 55 -9.99 3.70 15.09
CA HIS A 55 -10.39 2.75 14.05
C HIS A 55 -9.31 2.66 12.96
N LYS A 56 -8.72 1.47 12.79
CA LYS A 56 -7.69 1.24 11.75
C LYS A 56 -8.24 1.35 10.34
N THR A 57 -9.49 0.93 10.15
CA THR A 57 -10.17 0.94 8.84
C THR A 57 -11.59 1.46 9.02
N VAL A 58 -12.00 2.38 8.15
CA VAL A 58 -13.35 2.96 8.13
C VAL A 58 -13.98 2.82 6.74
N LYS A 59 -15.30 2.69 6.67
CA LYS A 59 -16.06 2.78 5.41
C LYS A 59 -16.65 4.18 5.32
N VAL A 60 -16.15 5.00 4.39
CA VAL A 60 -16.46 6.43 4.36
C VAL A 60 -17.93 6.70 4.06
N LEU A 61 -18.52 6.08 3.03
CA LEU A 61 -19.87 6.45 2.60
C LEU A 61 -20.92 6.24 3.72
N PRO A 62 -20.96 5.09 4.43
CA PRO A 62 -21.87 4.93 5.57
C PRO A 62 -21.66 5.97 6.67
N LEU A 63 -20.41 6.33 6.97
CA LEU A 63 -20.09 7.32 8.00
C LEU A 63 -20.49 8.73 7.56
N ALA A 64 -20.20 9.13 6.31
CA ALA A 64 -20.61 10.40 5.74
C ALA A 64 -22.14 10.55 5.71
N LYS A 65 -22.87 9.47 5.39
CA LYS A 65 -24.34 9.44 5.47
C LYS A 65 -24.85 9.61 6.89
N ARG A 66 -24.21 8.97 7.87
CA ARG A 66 -24.57 9.17 9.28
C ARG A 66 -24.29 10.61 9.71
N LEU A 67 -23.12 11.15 9.42
CA LEU A 67 -22.73 12.53 9.76
C LEU A 67 -23.68 13.58 9.18
N THR A 68 -24.02 13.49 7.90
CA THR A 68 -24.91 14.46 7.24
C THR A 68 -26.34 14.37 7.76
N LEU A 69 -26.85 13.16 8.06
CA LEU A 69 -28.13 13.00 8.74
C LEU A 69 -28.13 13.69 10.11
N ASP A 70 -27.07 13.46 10.85
CA ASP A 70 -26.83 13.93 12.19
C ASP A 70 -26.81 15.47 12.23
N ILE A 71 -26.06 16.10 11.31
CA ILE A 71 -26.02 17.56 11.12
C ILE A 71 -27.41 18.10 10.79
N ILE A 72 -28.15 17.48 9.86
CA ILE A 72 -29.51 17.94 9.52
C ILE A 72 -30.44 17.83 10.73
N CYS A 73 -30.41 16.73 11.48
CA CYS A 73 -31.24 16.55 12.66
C CYS A 73 -30.97 17.66 13.69
N SER A 74 -29.70 17.95 13.95
CA SER A 74 -29.29 18.90 14.98
C SER A 74 -29.46 20.37 14.56
N VAL A 75 -29.14 20.71 13.31
CA VAL A 75 -29.19 22.08 12.78
C VAL A 75 -30.56 22.45 12.23
N ILE A 76 -31.17 21.58 11.43
CA ILE A 76 -32.45 21.86 10.76
C ILE A 76 -33.63 21.56 11.68
N PHE A 77 -33.58 20.49 12.48
CA PHE A 77 -34.73 20.10 13.34
C PHE A 77 -34.54 20.40 14.82
N GLY A 78 -33.36 20.85 15.24
CA GLY A 78 -33.06 21.11 16.65
C GLY A 78 -33.08 19.84 17.51
N GLN A 79 -32.75 18.68 16.93
CA GLN A 79 -32.73 17.37 17.59
C GLN A 79 -31.28 16.91 17.76
N GLU A 80 -30.73 17.06 18.96
CA GLU A 80 -29.32 16.77 19.25
C GLU A 80 -29.07 15.28 19.52
N ALA A 81 -30.01 14.60 20.18
CA ALA A 81 -29.94 13.16 20.44
C ALA A 81 -31.34 12.55 20.58
N GLY A 82 -31.41 11.22 20.66
CA GLY A 82 -32.62 10.49 21.03
C GLY A 82 -33.29 9.70 19.91
N SER A 83 -34.47 9.16 20.22
CA SER A 83 -35.19 8.19 19.38
C SER A 83 -35.55 8.72 17.98
N VAL A 84 -35.76 10.03 17.85
CA VAL A 84 -36.04 10.69 16.57
C VAL A 84 -34.91 10.44 15.56
N ARG A 85 -33.66 10.66 15.97
CA ARG A 85 -32.46 10.52 15.13
C ARG A 85 -32.24 9.06 14.71
N GLU A 86 -32.50 8.10 15.60
CA GLU A 86 -32.37 6.68 15.28
C GLU A 86 -33.46 6.16 14.34
N VAL A 87 -34.70 6.62 14.51
CA VAL A 87 -35.78 6.29 13.57
C VAL A 87 -35.47 6.83 12.18
N LEU A 88 -35.03 8.10 12.09
CA LEU A 88 -34.59 8.68 10.83
C LEU A 88 -33.41 7.90 10.24
N ALA A 89 -32.38 7.56 11.01
CA ALA A 89 -31.23 6.80 10.52
C ALA A 89 -31.59 5.41 9.98
N THR A 90 -32.65 4.80 10.52
CA THR A 90 -33.14 3.48 10.11
C THR A 90 -34.02 3.55 8.85
N ASP A 91 -34.99 4.46 8.83
CA ASP A 91 -36.02 4.49 7.78
C ASP A 91 -35.59 5.29 6.54
N PHE A 92 -34.78 6.33 6.74
CA PHE A 92 -34.40 7.25 5.67
C PHE A 92 -33.66 6.58 4.50
N PRO A 93 -32.68 5.67 4.73
CA PRO A 93 -32.02 4.95 3.65
C PRO A 93 -32.99 4.11 2.79
N ALA A 94 -34.03 3.54 3.40
CA ALA A 94 -35.03 2.75 2.68
C ALA A 94 -35.92 3.64 1.79
N MET A 95 -36.28 4.84 2.28
CA MET A 95 -37.01 5.84 1.51
C MET A 95 -36.20 6.33 0.30
N VAL A 96 -34.93 6.70 0.48
CA VAL A 96 -34.07 7.19 -0.62
C VAL A 96 -33.85 6.12 -1.68
N LYS A 97 -33.60 4.86 -1.29
CA LYS A 97 -33.42 3.73 -2.23
C LYS A 97 -34.67 3.43 -3.08
N ALA A 98 -35.86 3.85 -2.65
CA ALA A 98 -37.07 3.68 -3.43
C ALA A 98 -37.23 4.71 -4.56
N ALA A 99 -36.40 5.77 -4.60
CA ALA A 99 -36.52 6.86 -5.57
C ALA A 99 -36.50 6.43 -7.04
N LEU A 100 -35.66 5.44 -7.39
CA LEU A 100 -35.51 4.87 -8.75
C LEU A 100 -36.16 3.47 -8.89
N SER A 101 -37.04 3.09 -7.97
CA SER A 101 -37.76 1.81 -8.07
C SER A 101 -39.02 1.92 -8.92
N ILE A 102 -39.42 0.81 -9.55
CA ILE A 102 -40.69 0.72 -10.28
C ILE A 102 -41.83 1.03 -9.30
N PRO A 103 -42.72 2.00 -9.58
CA PRO A 103 -43.71 2.52 -8.64
C PRO A 103 -44.92 1.58 -8.47
N VAL A 104 -44.66 0.30 -8.24
CA VAL A 104 -45.69 -0.74 -8.06
C VAL A 104 -45.66 -1.21 -6.61
N LYS A 105 -46.79 -1.05 -5.91
CA LYS A 105 -46.93 -1.36 -4.48
C LYS A 105 -47.17 -2.86 -4.26
N ILE A 106 -46.16 -3.68 -4.52
CA ILE A 106 -46.15 -5.11 -4.20
C ILE A 106 -45.42 -5.31 -2.86
N PRO A 107 -45.93 -6.15 -1.92
CA PRO A 107 -45.22 -6.48 -0.68
C PRO A 107 -43.75 -6.86 -0.91
N PHE A 108 -42.88 -6.53 0.04
CA PHE A 108 -41.43 -6.82 0.02
C PHE A 108 -40.58 -6.08 -1.04
N THR A 109 -41.18 -5.40 -2.02
CA THR A 109 -40.44 -4.61 -3.02
C THR A 109 -39.71 -3.41 -2.41
N ARG A 110 -38.68 -2.90 -3.11
CA ARG A 110 -37.97 -1.65 -2.73
C ARG A 110 -38.96 -0.48 -2.60
N PHE A 111 -39.90 -0.38 -3.54
CA PHE A 111 -40.92 0.68 -3.56
C PHE A 111 -41.85 0.61 -2.34
N SER A 112 -42.43 -0.57 -2.06
CA SER A 112 -43.32 -0.76 -0.91
C SER A 112 -42.61 -0.48 0.43
N ARG A 113 -41.37 -0.96 0.59
CA ARG A 113 -40.57 -0.66 1.80
C ARG A 113 -40.26 0.83 1.96
N GLY A 114 -39.88 1.51 0.88
CA GLY A 114 -39.61 2.95 0.92
C GLY A 114 -40.86 3.78 1.18
N LEU A 115 -42.03 3.37 0.67
CA LEU A 115 -43.30 4.02 0.97
C LEU A 115 -43.68 3.88 2.45
N SER A 116 -43.54 2.68 3.03
CA SER A 116 -43.77 2.46 4.45
C SER A 116 -42.79 3.26 5.34
N ALA A 117 -41.53 3.36 4.93
CA ALA A 117 -40.54 4.20 5.60
C ALA A 117 -40.90 5.69 5.53
N SER A 118 -41.29 6.18 4.35
CA SER A 118 -41.78 7.56 4.17
C SER A 118 -42.97 7.87 5.09
N GLN A 119 -43.93 6.94 5.23
CA GLN A 119 -45.07 7.12 6.13
C GLN A 119 -44.66 7.22 7.60
N ARG A 120 -43.69 6.42 8.05
CA ARG A 120 -43.16 6.49 9.43
C ARG A 120 -42.41 7.79 9.68
N ILE A 121 -41.53 8.20 8.75
CA ILE A 121 -40.82 9.49 8.80
C ILE A 121 -41.82 10.65 8.85
N ARG A 122 -42.84 10.63 7.99
CA ARG A 122 -43.87 11.67 7.97
C ARG A 122 -44.64 11.74 9.30
N LYS A 123 -45.01 10.58 9.87
CA LYS A 123 -45.67 10.52 11.19
C LYS A 123 -44.79 11.14 12.28
N LEU A 124 -43.49 10.85 12.27
CA LEU A 124 -42.52 11.40 13.20
C LEU A 124 -42.40 12.93 13.06
N LEU A 125 -42.17 13.42 11.84
CA LEU A 125 -42.00 14.86 11.56
C LEU A 125 -43.27 15.66 11.85
N ARG A 126 -44.46 15.09 11.64
CA ARG A 126 -45.72 15.71 12.10
C ARG A 126 -45.78 15.86 13.62
N GLY A 127 -45.27 14.87 14.35
CA GLY A 127 -45.17 14.93 15.81
C GLY A 127 -44.33 16.14 16.24
N ILE A 128 -43.15 16.30 15.63
CA ILE A 128 -42.26 17.45 15.87
C ILE A 128 -42.94 18.76 15.51
N ALA A 129 -43.58 18.84 14.33
CA ALA A 129 -44.27 20.05 13.90
C ALA A 129 -45.37 20.47 14.89
N ARG A 130 -46.17 19.52 15.39
CA ARG A 130 -47.23 19.78 16.37
C ARG A 130 -46.68 20.21 17.72
N GLU A 131 -45.63 19.55 18.20
CA GLU A 131 -44.97 19.94 19.46
C GLU A 131 -44.43 21.38 19.36
N ARG A 132 -43.78 21.73 18.24
CA ARG A 132 -43.28 23.09 18.01
C ARG A 132 -44.40 24.12 17.85
N GLU A 133 -45.51 23.76 17.21
CA GLU A 133 -46.68 24.63 17.07
C GLU A 133 -47.29 24.94 18.46
N MET A 134 -47.40 23.94 19.33
CA MET A 134 -47.86 24.14 20.72
C MET A 134 -46.91 25.03 21.52
N LEU A 135 -45.59 24.83 21.40
CA LEU A 135 -44.59 25.65 22.09
C LEU A 135 -44.63 27.10 21.62
N LEU A 136 -44.77 27.36 20.32
CA LEU A 136 -44.90 28.72 19.77
C LEU A 136 -46.15 29.43 20.30
N GLN A 137 -47.29 28.73 20.41
CA GLN A 137 -48.52 29.27 20.99
C GLN A 137 -48.35 29.59 22.49
N GLN A 138 -47.56 28.82 23.24
CA GLN A 138 -47.27 29.08 24.65
C GLN A 138 -46.21 30.17 24.86
N GLN A 139 -45.22 30.28 23.98
CA GLN A 139 -44.07 31.18 24.11
C GLN A 139 -44.29 32.59 23.54
N GLN A 140 -45.42 32.86 22.88
CA GLN A 140 -45.86 34.23 22.56
C GLN A 140 -46.01 35.15 23.80
N ALA A 141 -45.90 34.60 25.02
CA ALA A 141 -45.83 35.38 26.25
C ALA A 141 -44.42 35.96 26.56
N HIS A 142 -43.30 35.33 26.19
CA HIS A 142 -41.94 35.67 26.69
C HIS A 142 -40.80 35.56 25.64
N GLY A 143 -40.96 36.15 24.45
CA GLY A 143 -39.86 36.74 23.67
C GLY A 143 -38.62 35.90 23.30
N ALA A 144 -38.77 34.62 22.90
CA ALA A 144 -37.66 33.82 22.32
C ALA A 144 -37.68 33.82 20.77
N SER A 145 -36.50 33.74 20.15
CA SER A 145 -36.25 33.91 18.70
C SER A 145 -36.80 32.77 17.83
N ALA A 146 -37.66 33.10 16.86
CA ALA A 146 -38.27 32.18 15.89
C ALA A 146 -37.29 31.49 14.89
N ALA A 147 -35.97 31.69 15.05
CA ALA A 147 -34.96 31.37 14.03
C ALA A 147 -34.15 30.07 14.28
N ASP A 148 -34.44 29.31 15.35
CA ASP A 148 -33.51 28.28 15.84
C ASP A 148 -33.62 26.93 15.11
N ASN A 149 -34.75 26.63 14.46
CA ASN A 149 -34.92 25.42 13.65
C ASN A 149 -36.02 25.60 12.59
N PHE A 150 -36.02 24.72 11.59
CA PHE A 150 -36.88 24.80 10.40
C PHE A 150 -38.37 24.78 10.74
N PHE A 151 -38.81 23.91 11.65
CA PHE A 151 -40.24 23.83 12.00
C PHE A 151 -40.70 25.11 12.70
N ALA A 152 -39.95 25.62 13.67
CA ALA A 152 -40.27 26.88 14.33
C ALA A 152 -40.33 28.05 13.34
N TYR A 153 -39.34 28.14 12.45
CA TYR A 153 -39.26 29.18 11.43
C TYR A 153 -40.47 29.15 10.48
N MET A 154 -40.79 27.98 9.92
CA MET A 154 -41.90 27.84 8.98
C MET A 154 -43.27 28.03 9.63
N LEU A 155 -43.44 27.61 10.89
CA LEU A 155 -44.67 27.82 11.65
C LEU A 155 -44.87 29.29 12.02
N ALA A 156 -43.80 30.01 12.36
CA ALA A 156 -43.85 31.45 12.60
C ALA A 156 -44.28 32.23 11.34
N LEU A 157 -43.65 31.94 10.19
CA LEU A 157 -44.05 32.56 8.91
C LEU A 157 -45.52 32.26 8.54
N ARG A 158 -46.00 31.07 8.88
CA ARG A 158 -47.41 30.70 8.68
C ARG A 158 -48.34 31.50 9.60
N ALA A 159 -47.95 31.73 10.86
CA ALA A 159 -48.75 32.49 11.83
C ALA A 159 -48.83 33.99 11.48
N GLU A 160 -47.80 34.55 10.86
CA GLU A 160 -47.77 35.94 10.37
C GLU A 160 -48.65 36.19 9.14
N GLY A 161 -49.36 35.18 8.64
CA GLY A 161 -50.25 35.29 7.48
C GLY A 161 -49.52 35.46 6.14
N ALA A 162 -48.19 35.36 6.14
CA ALA A 162 -47.35 35.62 4.96
C ALA A 162 -47.49 34.53 3.87
N HIS A 163 -47.95 33.32 4.22
CA HIS A 163 -47.99 32.16 3.31
C HIS A 163 -49.22 31.27 3.51
N SER A 164 -49.79 30.72 2.42
CA SER A 164 -50.84 29.70 2.43
C SER A 164 -50.30 28.29 2.71
N LEU A 165 -49.35 28.16 3.62
CA LEU A 165 -48.64 26.92 3.92
C LEU A 165 -49.41 26.08 4.95
N THR A 166 -49.70 24.82 4.60
CA THR A 166 -50.26 23.85 5.56
C THR A 166 -49.15 23.17 6.37
N VAL A 167 -49.50 22.57 7.52
CA VAL A 167 -48.55 21.73 8.28
C VAL A 167 -47.99 20.59 7.43
N GLU A 168 -48.80 20.03 6.54
CA GLU A 168 -48.33 18.98 5.62
C GLU A 168 -47.31 19.52 4.61
N ASP A 169 -47.49 20.75 4.10
CA ASP A 169 -46.48 21.39 3.22
C ASP A 169 -45.16 21.62 3.98
N ILE A 170 -45.21 22.00 5.26
CA ILE A 170 -44.01 22.15 6.10
C ILE A 170 -43.31 20.79 6.27
N VAL A 171 -44.06 19.73 6.58
CA VAL A 171 -43.52 18.38 6.73
C VAL A 171 -42.93 17.85 5.41
N ASP A 172 -43.60 18.10 4.28
CA ASP A 172 -43.13 17.68 2.95
C ASP A 172 -41.84 18.40 2.56
N ASN A 173 -41.72 19.69 2.87
CA ASN A 173 -40.47 20.43 2.68
C ASN A 173 -39.37 20.01 3.66
N ALA A 174 -39.69 19.61 4.90
CA ALA A 174 -38.73 19.02 5.83
C ALA A 174 -38.16 17.68 5.29
N ILE A 175 -39.02 16.82 4.73
CA ILE A 175 -38.60 15.58 4.07
C ILE A 175 -37.69 15.89 2.88
N PHE A 176 -38.02 16.91 2.09
CA PHE A 176 -37.15 17.36 0.99
C PHE A 176 -35.78 17.81 1.49
N LEU A 177 -35.70 18.62 2.55
CA LEU A 177 -34.43 19.07 3.13
C LEU A 177 -33.57 17.91 3.62
N LEU A 178 -34.18 16.92 4.27
CA LEU A 178 -33.51 15.67 4.64
C LEU A 178 -32.93 14.96 3.41
N ILE A 179 -33.69 14.83 2.32
CA ILE A 179 -33.22 14.12 1.11
C ILE A 179 -32.06 14.89 0.47
N ALA A 180 -32.20 16.20 0.39
CA ALA A 180 -31.21 17.09 -0.20
C ALA A 180 -29.88 17.02 0.57
N GLY A 181 -29.88 17.20 1.89
CA GLY A 181 -28.64 17.26 2.68
C GLY A 181 -28.01 15.89 2.95
N TYR A 182 -28.81 14.83 3.15
CA TYR A 182 -28.30 13.50 3.52
C TYR A 182 -27.48 12.84 2.41
N GLU A 183 -28.05 12.79 1.21
CA GLU A 183 -27.47 11.99 0.12
C GLU A 183 -26.41 12.78 -0.65
N THR A 184 -26.62 14.07 -0.89
CA THR A 184 -25.75 14.83 -1.80
C THR A 184 -24.41 15.19 -1.16
N THR A 185 -24.40 15.75 0.06
CA THR A 185 -23.17 16.11 0.77
C THR A 185 -22.35 14.87 1.13
N SER A 186 -22.99 13.77 1.51
CA SER A 186 -22.28 12.53 1.86
C SER A 186 -21.54 11.93 0.67
N VAL A 187 -22.13 12.00 -0.53
CA VAL A 187 -21.47 11.61 -1.78
C VAL A 187 -20.30 12.54 -2.09
N LEU A 188 -20.48 13.85 -1.97
CA LEU A 188 -19.39 14.82 -2.18
C LEU A 188 -18.18 14.54 -1.28
N ILE A 189 -18.38 14.44 0.04
CA ILE A 189 -17.31 14.14 1.01
C ILE A 189 -16.63 12.81 0.66
N THR A 190 -17.42 11.78 0.30
CA THR A 190 -16.89 10.46 -0.06
C THR A 190 -15.96 10.53 -1.26
N PHE A 191 -16.39 11.16 -2.36
CA PHE A 191 -15.57 11.24 -3.57
C PHE A 191 -14.42 12.24 -3.47
N MET A 192 -14.51 13.24 -2.59
CA MET A 192 -13.35 14.07 -2.23
C MET A 192 -12.25 13.19 -1.62
N LEU A 193 -12.55 12.36 -0.62
CA LEU A 193 -11.55 11.45 -0.03
C LEU A 193 -11.02 10.42 -1.04
N TRP A 194 -11.85 9.98 -1.99
CA TRP A 194 -11.42 9.13 -3.09
C TRP A 194 -10.37 9.84 -3.95
N HIS A 195 -10.66 11.03 -4.48
CA HIS A 195 -9.71 11.77 -5.30
C HIS A 195 -8.42 12.08 -4.54
N LEU A 196 -8.52 12.49 -3.27
CA LEU A 196 -7.35 12.84 -2.45
C LEU A 196 -6.42 11.65 -2.14
N ASP A 197 -6.91 10.41 -2.16
CA ASP A 197 -6.02 9.22 -2.04
C ASP A 197 -5.09 9.07 -3.26
N LYS A 198 -5.59 9.47 -4.44
CA LYS A 198 -4.91 9.38 -5.74
C LYS A 198 -4.04 10.60 -6.04
N GLU A 199 -4.40 11.76 -5.49
CA GLU A 199 -3.76 13.06 -5.76
C GLU A 199 -2.98 13.60 -4.53
N PRO A 200 -1.76 13.09 -4.25
CA PRO A 200 -1.01 13.49 -3.06
C PRO A 200 -0.62 14.97 -3.04
N GLU A 201 -0.41 15.59 -4.21
CA GLU A 201 -0.09 17.02 -4.31
C GLU A 201 -1.29 17.90 -3.94
N VAL A 202 -2.50 17.50 -4.34
CA VAL A 202 -3.74 18.18 -3.95
C VAL A 202 -3.97 18.04 -2.45
N LEU A 203 -3.78 16.84 -1.90
CA LEU A 203 -3.88 16.60 -0.45
C LEU A 203 -2.86 17.42 0.34
N ALA A 204 -1.65 17.61 -0.18
CA ALA A 204 -0.63 18.45 0.47
C ALA A 204 -1.06 19.93 0.55
N LYS A 205 -1.60 20.49 -0.54
CA LYS A 205 -2.12 21.88 -0.57
C LYS A 205 -3.31 22.07 0.36
N ILE A 206 -4.26 21.12 0.41
CA ILE A 206 -5.34 21.16 1.41
C ILE A 206 -4.75 21.07 2.82
N THR A 207 -3.80 20.16 3.06
CA THR A 207 -3.17 20.02 4.38
C THR A 207 -2.56 21.34 4.84
N GLU A 208 -1.83 22.04 3.97
CA GLU A 208 -1.23 23.34 4.29
C GLU A 208 -2.29 24.39 4.65
N GLU A 209 -3.35 24.52 3.84
CA GLU A 209 -4.48 25.43 4.10
C GLU A 209 -5.15 25.13 5.46
N GLN A 210 -5.38 23.85 5.75
CA GLN A 210 -6.06 23.41 6.97
C GLN A 210 -5.16 23.51 8.23
N ASP A 211 -3.86 23.26 8.08
CA ASP A 211 -2.87 23.41 9.16
C ASP A 211 -2.64 24.89 9.53
N GLU A 212 -2.75 25.82 8.57
CA GLU A 212 -2.74 27.27 8.85
C GLU A 212 -3.92 27.68 9.73
N ILE A 213 -5.12 27.18 9.43
CA ILE A 213 -6.32 27.42 10.25
C ILE A 213 -6.14 26.79 11.64
N ALA A 214 -5.70 25.54 11.70
CA ALA A 214 -5.51 24.82 12.97
C ALA A 214 -4.47 25.47 13.89
N ARG A 215 -3.43 26.13 13.34
CA ARG A 215 -2.41 26.85 14.14
C ARG A 215 -2.96 28.05 14.89
N ASN A 216 -4.05 28.65 14.41
CA ASN A 216 -4.70 29.79 15.04
C ASN A 216 -5.80 29.38 16.04
N LYS A 217 -5.92 28.08 16.34
CA LYS A 217 -6.92 27.51 17.25
C LYS A 217 -6.28 26.97 18.52
N GLY A 218 -6.89 27.27 19.66
CA GLY A 218 -6.60 26.62 20.93
C GLY A 218 -7.16 25.19 20.98
N PRO A 219 -6.69 24.35 21.92
CA PRO A 219 -7.22 23.01 22.11
C PRO A 219 -8.72 23.03 22.42
N GLY A 220 -9.54 22.52 21.50
CA GLY A 220 -10.99 22.40 21.68
C GLY A 220 -11.83 23.57 21.14
N ASP A 221 -11.18 24.61 20.61
CA ASP A 221 -11.87 25.72 19.96
C ASP A 221 -12.66 25.23 18.73
N ALA A 222 -13.89 25.73 18.59
CA ALA A 222 -14.72 25.47 17.42
C ALA A 222 -14.23 26.30 16.21
N LEU A 223 -14.45 25.80 15.00
CA LEU A 223 -14.32 26.60 13.80
C LEU A 223 -15.34 27.76 13.78
N THR A 224 -14.89 28.91 13.29
CA THR A 224 -15.71 30.10 13.05
C THR A 224 -16.01 30.24 11.57
N TRP A 225 -16.93 31.15 11.22
CA TRP A 225 -17.17 31.49 9.82
C TRP A 225 -15.90 32.02 9.11
N ASP A 226 -15.07 32.81 9.79
CA ASP A 226 -13.83 33.33 9.22
C ASP A 226 -12.92 32.17 8.80
N ASP A 227 -12.76 31.16 9.65
CA ASP A 227 -11.97 29.96 9.34
C ASP A 227 -12.49 29.24 8.10
N VAL A 228 -13.80 29.01 8.02
CA VAL A 228 -14.44 28.35 6.86
C VAL A 228 -14.26 29.18 5.59
N SER A 229 -14.36 30.51 5.68
CA SER A 229 -14.20 31.42 4.55
C SER A 229 -12.77 31.41 3.96
N ARG A 230 -11.78 31.04 4.76
CA ARG A 230 -10.37 30.91 4.37
C ARG A 230 -10.06 29.60 3.62
N MET A 231 -10.93 28.58 3.67
CA MET A 231 -10.74 27.28 3.02
C MET A 231 -11.01 27.30 1.49
N LYS A 232 -10.42 28.27 0.80
CA LYS A 232 -10.69 28.56 -0.62
C LYS A 232 -10.23 27.43 -1.54
N TYR A 233 -9.05 26.87 -1.31
CA TYR A 233 -8.49 25.78 -2.11
C TYR A 233 -9.26 24.47 -1.89
N THR A 234 -9.59 24.15 -0.63
CA THR A 234 -10.43 22.98 -0.30
C THR A 234 -11.78 23.06 -1.04
N TRP A 235 -12.37 24.26 -1.16
CA TRP A 235 -13.60 24.42 -1.92
C TRP A 235 -13.42 24.21 -3.43
N LYS A 236 -12.30 24.65 -4.03
CA LYS A 236 -11.98 24.35 -5.44
C LYS A 236 -11.87 22.85 -5.70
N VAL A 237 -11.32 22.10 -4.75
CA VAL A 237 -11.26 20.62 -4.81
C VAL A 237 -12.65 20.00 -4.74
N ALA A 238 -13.55 20.56 -3.91
CA ALA A 238 -14.95 20.16 -3.89
C ALA A 238 -15.65 20.46 -5.22
N MET A 239 -15.40 21.63 -5.84
CA MET A 239 -15.95 21.98 -7.16
C MET A 239 -15.47 21.03 -8.25
N GLU A 240 -14.19 20.66 -8.27
CA GLU A 240 -13.67 19.67 -9.23
C GLU A 240 -14.24 18.27 -8.99
N THR A 241 -14.47 17.90 -7.73
CA THR A 241 -15.20 16.65 -7.39
C THR A 241 -16.63 16.68 -7.90
N LEU A 242 -17.33 17.80 -7.76
CA LEU A 242 -18.68 17.98 -8.29
C LEU A 242 -18.72 17.98 -9.83
N ARG A 243 -17.65 18.42 -10.50
CA ARG A 243 -17.53 18.37 -11.96
C ARG A 243 -17.38 16.93 -12.47
N THR A 244 -16.49 16.15 -11.85
CA THR A 244 -16.18 14.79 -12.30
C THR A 244 -17.21 13.76 -11.86
N ILE A 245 -17.68 13.86 -10.61
CA ILE A 245 -18.61 12.90 -9.99
C ILE A 245 -19.70 13.65 -9.21
N PRO A 246 -20.64 14.32 -9.90
CA PRO A 246 -21.74 15.01 -9.24
C PRO A 246 -22.70 14.01 -8.57
N PRO A 247 -23.19 14.29 -7.34
CA PRO A 247 -24.21 13.45 -6.69
C PRO A 247 -25.49 13.30 -7.53
N ILE A 248 -25.84 14.35 -8.29
CA ILE A 248 -26.99 14.39 -9.20
C ILE A 248 -26.45 14.55 -10.62
N PHE A 249 -26.64 13.53 -11.47
CA PHE A 249 -26.07 13.51 -12.82
C PHE A 249 -26.89 14.29 -13.87
N GLY A 250 -28.13 14.64 -13.53
CA GLY A 250 -29.03 15.43 -14.37
C GLY A 250 -30.37 15.67 -13.69
N SER A 251 -31.26 16.42 -14.35
CA SER A 251 -32.56 16.78 -13.78
C SER A 251 -33.68 16.72 -14.82
N PHE A 252 -34.87 16.30 -14.40
CA PHE A 252 -36.06 16.27 -15.25
C PHE A 252 -36.90 17.54 -15.05
N ARG A 253 -37.49 18.03 -16.14
CA ARG A 253 -38.48 19.11 -16.17
C ARG A 253 -39.63 18.70 -17.09
N THR A 254 -40.83 19.19 -16.82
CA THR A 254 -41.98 18.96 -17.71
C THR A 254 -42.33 20.25 -18.43
N ALA A 255 -42.49 20.20 -19.75
CA ALA A 255 -42.96 21.32 -20.54
C ALA A 255 -44.41 21.66 -20.15
N THR A 256 -44.66 22.85 -19.62
CA THR A 256 -46.01 23.28 -19.18
C THR A 256 -46.87 23.83 -20.32
N ARG A 257 -46.23 24.16 -21.43
CA ARG A 257 -46.78 24.59 -22.72
C ARG A 257 -45.84 24.10 -23.81
N ASP A 258 -46.25 24.24 -25.07
CA ASP A 258 -45.36 23.99 -26.20
C ASP A 258 -44.19 24.97 -26.16
N ILE A 259 -42.98 24.48 -26.41
CA ILE A 259 -41.72 25.23 -26.34
C ILE A 259 -40.96 25.05 -27.65
N GLU A 260 -40.53 26.16 -28.26
CA GLU A 260 -39.54 26.15 -29.33
C GLU A 260 -38.14 26.36 -28.73
N TYR A 261 -37.20 25.48 -29.04
CA TYR A 261 -35.80 25.59 -28.61
C TYR A 261 -34.85 25.22 -29.74
N GLN A 262 -34.04 26.18 -30.19
CA GLN A 262 -33.05 25.97 -31.28
C GLN A 262 -33.70 25.37 -32.56
N GLY A 263 -34.93 25.77 -32.88
CA GLY A 263 -35.69 25.25 -34.03
C GLY A 263 -36.40 23.90 -33.79
N TYR A 264 -36.30 23.34 -32.59
CA TYR A 264 -37.01 22.12 -32.19
C TYR A 264 -38.28 22.44 -31.39
N HIS A 265 -39.38 21.84 -31.81
CA HIS A 265 -40.65 21.87 -31.10
C HIS A 265 -40.72 20.81 -29.99
N ILE A 266 -40.93 21.25 -28.75
CA ILE A 266 -41.11 20.39 -27.58
C ILE A 266 -42.58 20.52 -27.10
N PRO A 267 -43.41 19.49 -27.27
CA PRO A 267 -44.82 19.56 -26.91
C PRO A 267 -45.06 19.68 -25.40
N LYS A 268 -46.15 20.34 -25.03
CA LYS A 268 -46.68 20.36 -23.66
C LYS A 268 -46.79 18.94 -23.09
N GLY A 269 -46.38 18.78 -21.84
CA GLY A 269 -46.40 17.51 -21.12
C GLY A 269 -45.15 16.65 -21.29
N TRP A 270 -44.27 16.96 -22.26
CA TRP A 270 -43.03 16.22 -22.44
C TRP A 270 -42.04 16.47 -21.30
N MET A 271 -41.29 15.43 -20.94
CA MET A 271 -40.18 15.55 -20.00
C MET A 271 -38.88 15.91 -20.74
N VAL A 272 -38.28 17.02 -20.33
CA VAL A 272 -36.95 17.45 -20.75
C VAL A 272 -35.96 17.00 -19.67
N PHE A 273 -34.95 16.24 -20.09
CA PHE A 273 -33.86 15.82 -19.21
C PHE A 273 -32.59 16.63 -19.51
N THR A 274 -32.08 17.34 -18.51
CA THR A 274 -30.84 18.12 -18.62
C THR A 274 -29.66 17.29 -18.08
N ALA A 275 -28.79 16.82 -18.96
CA ALA A 275 -27.62 16.01 -18.62
C ALA A 275 -26.41 16.86 -18.21
N GLN A 276 -26.48 17.54 -17.07
CA GLN A 276 -25.45 18.47 -16.59
C GLN A 276 -24.05 17.83 -16.53
N SER A 277 -23.97 16.57 -16.10
CA SER A 277 -22.71 15.83 -16.03
C SER A 277 -22.01 15.64 -17.39
N VAL A 278 -22.75 15.67 -18.50
CA VAL A 278 -22.16 15.60 -19.85
C VAL A 278 -21.49 16.94 -20.18
N THR A 279 -22.15 18.06 -19.91
CA THR A 279 -21.57 19.40 -20.09
C THR A 279 -20.33 19.61 -19.22
N HIS A 280 -20.32 19.09 -17.99
CA HIS A 280 -19.17 19.17 -17.07
C HIS A 280 -17.94 18.38 -17.56
N LEU A 281 -18.12 17.45 -18.50
CA LEU A 281 -17.08 16.61 -19.10
C LEU A 281 -16.81 16.96 -20.57
N ASP A 282 -17.43 18.02 -21.09
CA ASP A 282 -17.20 18.47 -22.46
C ASP A 282 -15.79 19.09 -22.59
N ALA A 283 -14.94 18.49 -23.43
CA ALA A 283 -13.56 18.91 -23.62
C ALA A 283 -13.42 20.30 -24.27
N SER A 284 -14.46 20.79 -24.97
CA SER A 284 -14.48 22.15 -25.52
C SER A 284 -14.66 23.22 -24.44
N ILE A 285 -15.20 22.84 -23.28
CA ILE A 285 -15.42 23.71 -22.12
C ILE A 285 -14.33 23.47 -21.06
N PHE A 286 -14.03 22.20 -20.77
CA PHE A 286 -13.05 21.76 -19.79
C PHE A 286 -11.97 20.92 -20.48
N PRO A 287 -10.83 21.52 -20.91
CA PRO A 287 -9.76 20.79 -21.57
C PRO A 287 -9.23 19.64 -20.71
N GLU A 288 -8.93 18.48 -21.29
CA GLU A 288 -8.54 17.27 -20.52
C GLU A 288 -9.54 16.90 -19.40
N PRO A 289 -10.84 16.73 -19.70
CA PRO A 289 -11.90 16.67 -18.69
C PRO A 289 -11.80 15.46 -17.75
N SER A 290 -11.03 14.44 -18.11
CA SER A 290 -10.75 13.25 -17.28
C SER A 290 -9.71 13.50 -16.19
N ASN A 291 -8.86 14.52 -16.33
CA ASN A 291 -7.83 14.85 -15.35
C ASN A 291 -8.46 15.66 -14.21
N PHE A 292 -8.23 15.22 -12.97
CA PHE A 292 -8.73 15.90 -11.78
C PHE A 292 -7.82 17.10 -11.47
N ASP A 293 -8.28 18.30 -11.81
CA ASP A 293 -7.51 19.54 -11.67
C ASP A 293 -8.32 20.65 -10.98
N PRO A 294 -8.11 20.87 -9.67
CA PRO A 294 -8.74 21.96 -8.93
C PRO A 294 -8.39 23.37 -9.45
N ALA A 295 -7.29 23.55 -10.19
CA ALA A 295 -6.86 24.85 -10.70
C ALA A 295 -7.85 25.43 -11.74
N ARG A 296 -8.73 24.60 -12.31
CA ARG A 296 -9.84 25.04 -13.18
C ARG A 296 -10.76 26.07 -12.52
N PHE A 297 -10.86 26.02 -11.19
CA PHE A 297 -11.69 26.91 -10.39
C PHE A 297 -10.88 28.04 -9.72
N GLU A 298 -9.67 28.34 -10.21
CA GLU A 298 -8.90 29.49 -9.76
C GLU A 298 -9.58 30.81 -10.13
N ASN A 299 -10.14 30.87 -11.35
CA ASN A 299 -10.93 31.99 -11.83
C ASN A 299 -12.28 31.48 -12.36
N ASN A 300 -13.29 31.40 -11.51
CA ASN A 300 -14.63 30.92 -11.89
C ASN A 300 -15.27 31.72 -13.04
N SER A 301 -14.83 32.96 -13.28
CA SER A 301 -15.34 33.82 -14.35
C SER A 301 -14.88 33.39 -15.75
N SER A 302 -13.86 32.52 -15.85
CA SER A 302 -13.41 31.97 -17.14
C SER A 302 -14.33 30.86 -17.65
N ILE A 303 -15.15 30.27 -16.77
CA ILE A 303 -16.10 29.22 -17.14
C ILE A 303 -17.35 29.90 -17.72
N PRO A 304 -17.77 29.59 -18.95
CA PRO A 304 -18.93 30.23 -19.54
C PRO A 304 -20.19 29.98 -18.69
N PRO A 305 -21.14 30.94 -18.65
CA PRO A 305 -22.38 30.78 -17.89
C PRO A 305 -23.10 29.48 -18.22
N TYR A 306 -23.68 28.85 -17.20
CA TYR A 306 -24.40 27.57 -17.29
C TYR A 306 -23.59 26.34 -17.73
N CYS A 307 -22.28 26.46 -17.93
CA CYS A 307 -21.41 25.31 -18.26
C CYS A 307 -20.97 24.51 -17.03
N PHE A 308 -20.95 25.14 -15.85
CA PHE A 308 -20.77 24.48 -14.56
C PHE A 308 -21.93 24.84 -13.62
N VAL A 309 -22.80 23.88 -13.33
CA VAL A 309 -24.05 24.08 -12.57
C VAL A 309 -24.27 22.99 -11.52
N PRO A 310 -23.29 22.74 -10.62
CA PRO A 310 -23.38 21.65 -9.64
C PRO A 310 -24.53 21.83 -8.64
N PHE A 311 -24.97 23.07 -8.43
CA PHE A 311 -26.12 23.43 -7.60
C PHE A 311 -27.33 23.88 -8.43
N GLY A 312 -27.36 23.58 -9.74
CA GLY A 312 -28.35 24.11 -10.67
C GLY A 312 -28.12 25.58 -11.04
N GLY A 313 -29.09 26.18 -11.73
CA GLY A 313 -29.00 27.57 -12.20
C GLY A 313 -30.35 28.26 -12.29
N GLY A 314 -30.33 29.59 -12.41
CA GLY A 314 -31.52 30.43 -12.50
C GLY A 314 -32.42 30.37 -11.26
N PRO A 315 -33.75 30.62 -11.40
CA PRO A 315 -34.70 30.65 -10.30
C PRO A 315 -34.88 29.33 -9.53
N ARG A 316 -34.21 28.25 -9.93
CA ARG A 316 -34.29 26.91 -9.31
C ARG A 316 -32.94 26.46 -8.73
N MET A 317 -31.97 27.36 -8.58
CA MET A 317 -30.68 27.08 -7.94
C MET A 317 -30.87 26.48 -6.53
N CYS A 318 -29.98 25.62 -6.06
CA CYS A 318 -30.08 25.00 -4.74
C CYS A 318 -30.13 26.06 -3.63
N PRO A 319 -31.14 26.07 -2.75
CA PRO A 319 -31.18 27.01 -1.63
C PRO A 319 -30.17 26.69 -0.53
N GLY A 320 -29.64 25.45 -0.47
CA GLY A 320 -28.70 24.99 0.56
C GLY A 320 -27.24 24.93 0.10
N ASN A 321 -26.85 25.69 -0.93
CA ASN A 321 -25.48 25.64 -1.46
C ASN A 321 -24.42 26.07 -0.42
N GLU A 322 -24.65 27.16 0.31
CA GLU A 322 -23.72 27.62 1.37
C GLU A 322 -23.74 26.70 2.59
N PHE A 323 -24.89 26.09 2.91
CA PHE A 323 -24.99 25.06 3.94
C PHE A 323 -24.12 23.84 3.58
N ALA A 324 -24.29 23.29 2.37
CA ALA A 324 -23.52 22.14 1.89
C ALA A 324 -22.01 22.46 1.79
N ARG A 325 -21.67 23.68 1.36
CA ARG A 325 -20.30 24.17 1.35
C ARG A 325 -19.68 24.17 2.74
N THR A 326 -20.36 24.77 3.71
CA THR A 326 -19.90 24.85 5.10
C THR A 326 -19.74 23.48 5.73
N GLU A 327 -20.77 22.62 5.61
CA GLU A 327 -20.74 21.24 6.10
C GLU A 327 -19.55 20.44 5.53
N THR A 328 -19.31 20.56 4.22
CA THR A 328 -18.21 19.90 3.53
C THR A 328 -16.85 20.40 4.05
N LEU A 329 -16.67 21.72 4.15
CA LEU A 329 -15.42 22.34 4.56
C LEU A 329 -15.06 22.02 6.01
N VAL A 330 -16.02 22.14 6.94
CA VAL A 330 -15.85 21.75 8.35
C VAL A 330 -15.48 20.27 8.46
N THR A 331 -16.16 19.39 7.72
CA THR A 331 -15.82 17.96 7.71
C THR A 331 -14.40 17.72 7.21
N MET A 332 -14.02 18.33 6.09
CA MET A 332 -12.70 18.16 5.50
C MET A 332 -11.57 18.68 6.39
N HIS A 333 -11.79 19.77 7.12
CA HIS A 333 -10.83 20.28 8.11
C HIS A 333 -10.43 19.20 9.11
N TYR A 334 -11.41 18.57 9.77
CA TYR A 334 -11.13 17.57 10.81
C TYR A 334 -10.57 16.27 10.24
N LEU A 335 -11.03 15.83 9.06
CA LEU A 335 -10.49 14.63 8.43
C LEU A 335 -9.02 14.82 8.01
N VAL A 336 -8.67 15.95 7.41
CA VAL A 336 -7.31 16.23 6.92
C VAL A 336 -6.34 16.53 8.07
N THR A 337 -6.75 17.28 9.09
CA THR A 337 -5.86 17.64 10.21
C THR A 337 -5.64 16.49 11.19
N GLN A 338 -6.52 15.49 11.22
CA GLN A 338 -6.44 14.37 12.17
C GLN A 338 -6.13 13.01 11.55
N PHE A 339 -6.19 12.86 10.23
CA PHE A 339 -5.93 11.58 9.58
C PHE A 339 -5.07 11.69 8.31
N ARG A 340 -4.32 10.64 8.06
CA ARG A 340 -3.80 10.25 6.74
C ARG A 340 -4.42 8.91 6.40
N TRP A 341 -4.86 8.75 5.17
CA TRP A 341 -5.53 7.53 4.74
C TRP A 341 -4.89 6.92 3.49
N LYS A 342 -5.18 5.64 3.30
CA LYS A 342 -4.99 4.94 2.03
C LYS A 342 -6.19 4.06 1.70
N LEU A 343 -6.60 4.07 0.43
CA LEU A 343 -7.64 3.18 -0.07
C LEU A 343 -7.21 1.70 0.11
N CYS A 344 -8.09 0.88 0.71
CA CYS A 344 -7.78 -0.52 0.98
C CYS A 344 -7.71 -1.39 -0.29
N CYS A 345 -8.42 -0.99 -1.35
CA CYS A 345 -8.59 -1.77 -2.57
C CYS A 345 -8.25 -0.91 -3.79
N LYS A 346 -7.27 -1.31 -4.60
CA LYS A 346 -6.86 -0.54 -5.79
C LYS A 346 -7.89 -0.50 -6.92
N GLU A 347 -8.84 -1.44 -6.91
CA GLU A 347 -9.86 -1.64 -7.94
C GLU A 347 -11.25 -1.15 -7.53
N GLU A 348 -11.36 -0.29 -6.50
CA GLU A 348 -12.65 0.29 -6.12
C GLU A 348 -13.27 1.01 -7.33
N SER A 349 -14.51 0.67 -7.66
CA SER A 349 -15.34 1.34 -8.67
C SER A 349 -16.67 1.76 -8.03
N TYR A 350 -17.50 2.51 -8.77
CA TYR A 350 -18.78 2.98 -8.26
C TYR A 350 -19.91 2.75 -9.26
N LYS A 351 -21.12 2.62 -8.73
CA LYS A 351 -22.37 2.55 -9.50
C LYS A 351 -23.22 3.78 -9.23
N LYS A 352 -24.25 4.01 -10.06
CA LYS A 352 -25.25 5.06 -9.84
C LYS A 352 -26.60 4.41 -9.51
N ASP A 353 -26.96 4.34 -8.22
CA ASP A 353 -28.23 3.75 -7.74
C ASP A 353 -28.60 4.26 -6.33
N PRO A 354 -29.29 5.41 -6.18
CA PRO A 354 -29.66 6.37 -7.22
C PRO A 354 -28.58 7.43 -7.50
N SER A 355 -27.62 7.59 -6.60
CA SER A 355 -26.47 8.49 -6.66
C SER A 355 -25.18 7.67 -6.88
N PRO A 356 -24.06 8.31 -7.27
CA PRO A 356 -22.74 7.66 -7.26
C PRO A 356 -22.44 7.02 -5.89
N THR A 357 -22.19 5.72 -5.90
CA THR A 357 -21.98 4.90 -4.69
C THR A 357 -20.79 3.96 -4.93
N PRO A 358 -19.68 4.09 -4.17
CA PRO A 358 -18.57 3.13 -4.20
C PRO A 358 -19.06 1.73 -3.83
N LEU A 359 -18.61 0.71 -4.55
CA LEU A 359 -19.12 -0.66 -4.39
C LEU A 359 -18.89 -1.23 -2.99
N LEU A 360 -17.76 -0.91 -2.34
CA LEU A 360 -17.42 -1.39 -1.00
C LEU A 360 -17.66 -0.33 0.09
N GLY A 361 -18.25 0.82 -0.27
CA GLY A 361 -18.47 1.95 0.64
C GLY A 361 -17.21 2.76 0.94
N LEU A 362 -16.19 2.68 0.07
CA LEU A 362 -14.90 3.36 0.16
C LEU A 362 -14.12 3.02 1.46
N PRO A 363 -13.59 1.80 1.60
CA PRO A 363 -12.80 1.42 2.75
C PRO A 363 -11.43 2.11 2.74
N LEU A 364 -11.15 2.89 3.79
CA LEU A 364 -9.89 3.59 4.00
C LEU A 364 -9.16 3.04 5.23
N THR A 365 -7.86 2.79 5.10
CA THR A 365 -6.97 2.56 6.25
C THR A 365 -6.49 3.91 6.77
N CYS A 366 -6.83 4.26 8.00
CA CYS A 366 -6.51 5.54 8.62
C CYS A 366 -5.31 5.43 9.56
N LYS A 367 -4.47 6.47 9.56
CA LYS A 367 -3.35 6.66 10.49
C LYS A 367 -3.35 8.11 10.97
N PRO A 368 -2.91 8.39 12.21
CA PRO A 368 -2.73 9.77 12.64
C PRO A 368 -1.69 10.47 11.74
N PRO A 369 -1.87 11.76 11.42
CA PRO A 369 -0.90 12.53 10.68
C PRO A 369 0.37 12.61 11.51
N GLN A 370 1.47 12.23 10.89
CA GLN A 370 2.79 12.46 11.46
C GLN A 370 2.98 13.98 11.52
N LYS A 371 2.95 14.57 12.72
CA LYS A 371 3.12 16.02 12.91
C LYS A 371 4.39 16.48 12.19
N GLN A 372 4.25 17.48 11.34
CA GLN A 372 5.32 18.04 10.52
C GLN A 372 6.41 18.78 11.32
N SER A 373 6.34 18.80 12.65
CA SER A 373 7.46 19.24 13.50
C SER A 373 8.70 18.37 13.36
N ALA A 374 8.58 17.15 12.79
CA ALA A 374 9.73 16.36 12.34
C ALA A 374 10.22 16.72 10.91
N LEU A 375 9.41 17.44 10.11
CA LEU A 375 9.68 17.70 8.69
C LEU A 375 10.58 18.92 8.44
N LEU A 376 10.56 19.93 9.31
CA LEU A 376 11.54 21.03 9.27
C LEU A 376 12.93 20.52 9.65
N LEU A 377 13.03 19.63 10.64
CA LEU A 377 14.25 18.87 10.88
C LEU A 377 14.59 17.96 9.68
N ALA A 378 13.62 17.30 9.04
CA ALA A 378 13.87 16.46 7.85
C ALA A 378 14.13 17.23 6.54
N LEU A 379 13.97 18.56 6.48
CA LEU A 379 14.41 19.42 5.36
C LEU A 379 15.81 19.99 5.62
N PHE A 380 16.13 20.32 6.87
CA PHE A 380 17.47 20.74 7.26
C PHE A 380 18.45 19.57 7.37
N ILE A 381 18.05 18.40 7.86
CA ILE A 381 18.89 17.20 7.98
C ILE A 381 19.48 16.75 6.63
N PRO A 382 18.75 16.64 5.50
CA PRO A 382 19.34 16.26 4.22
C PRO A 382 20.26 17.33 3.65
N ILE A 383 19.95 18.62 3.83
CA ILE A 383 20.83 19.73 3.41
C ILE A 383 22.07 19.81 4.29
N LEU A 384 21.92 19.66 5.61
CA LEU A 384 22.98 19.59 6.59
C LEU A 384 23.83 18.33 6.39
N LEU A 385 23.25 17.15 6.17
CA LEU A 385 24.00 15.94 5.81
C LEU A 385 24.70 16.12 4.47
N HIS A 386 24.09 16.75 3.46
CA HIS A 386 24.75 17.02 2.19
C HIS A 386 25.93 17.99 2.36
N LEU A 387 25.77 19.07 3.13
CA LEU A 387 26.82 20.03 3.45
C LEU A 387 27.93 19.43 4.34
N VAL A 388 27.56 18.65 5.35
CA VAL A 388 28.49 17.95 6.26
C VAL A 388 29.24 16.85 5.53
N THR A 389 28.59 16.05 4.67
CA THR A 389 29.28 15.05 3.85
C THR A 389 30.17 15.70 2.80
N ARG A 390 29.74 16.79 2.15
CA ARG A 390 30.57 17.56 1.21
C ARG A 390 31.79 18.17 1.91
N ARG A 391 31.64 18.72 3.13
CA ARG A 391 32.75 19.24 3.94
C ARG A 391 33.68 18.12 4.43
N LYS A 392 33.12 17.05 4.99
CA LYS A 392 33.88 15.92 5.58
C LYS A 392 34.81 15.26 4.56
N TYR A 393 34.37 15.16 3.31
CA TYR A 393 35.15 14.54 2.24
C TYR A 393 35.67 15.55 1.20
N ALA A 394 35.71 16.85 1.52
CA ALA A 394 36.16 17.88 0.59
C ALA A 394 37.64 17.70 0.16
N SER A 395 38.46 17.14 1.04
CA SER A 395 39.87 16.83 0.79
C SER A 395 40.10 15.52 0.03
N TYR A 396 39.08 14.69 -0.16
CA TYR A 396 39.21 13.38 -0.81
C TYR A 396 38.99 13.51 -2.31
N ASN A 397 39.89 12.91 -3.11
CA ASN A 397 39.65 12.74 -4.54
C ASN A 397 38.66 11.58 -4.77
N LEU A 398 37.36 11.83 -4.60
CA LEU A 398 36.32 10.80 -4.74
C LEU A 398 35.94 10.54 -6.21
N PRO A 399 35.51 9.30 -6.55
CA PRO A 399 34.96 9.00 -7.87
C PRO A 399 33.77 9.90 -8.25
N SER A 400 33.56 10.08 -9.56
CA SER A 400 32.42 10.84 -10.08
C SER A 400 31.10 10.12 -9.76
N GLY A 401 29.98 10.85 -9.64
CA GLY A 401 28.67 10.24 -9.38
C GLY A 401 27.85 10.90 -8.27
N SER A 402 26.54 10.64 -8.26
CA SER A 402 25.61 11.15 -7.26
C SER A 402 25.34 10.13 -6.16
N LEU A 403 25.39 10.55 -4.90
CA LEU A 403 24.97 9.74 -3.75
C LEU A 403 23.43 9.54 -3.70
N GLY A 404 22.65 10.29 -4.49
CA GLY A 404 21.19 10.19 -4.51
C GLY A 404 20.53 10.84 -3.30
N PHE A 405 19.32 10.36 -2.94
CA PHE A 405 18.57 10.90 -1.81
C PHE A 405 19.28 10.60 -0.48
N PRO A 406 19.25 11.50 0.52
CA PRO A 406 19.85 11.22 1.82
C PRO A 406 19.25 9.97 2.49
N LEU A 407 20.10 9.22 3.20
CA LEU A 407 19.80 7.93 3.86
C LEU A 407 19.42 6.75 2.94
N ILE A 408 18.64 6.96 1.88
CA ILE A 408 18.14 5.87 1.00
C ILE A 408 18.98 5.74 -0.28
N GLY A 409 19.65 6.82 -0.69
CA GLY A 409 20.47 6.89 -1.88
C GLY A 409 19.68 6.57 -3.14
N GLN A 410 20.16 5.58 -3.88
CA GLN A 410 19.56 5.05 -5.11
C GLN A 410 18.98 3.65 -4.92
N THR A 411 18.84 3.18 -3.67
CA THR A 411 18.38 1.82 -3.33
C THR A 411 17.04 1.48 -3.97
N ILE A 412 16.07 2.40 -3.96
CA ILE A 412 14.74 2.16 -4.54
C ILE A 412 14.85 2.00 -6.06
N SER A 413 15.70 2.79 -6.73
CA SER A 413 15.92 2.68 -8.16
C SER A 413 16.56 1.33 -8.52
N LEU A 414 17.59 0.91 -7.78
CA LEU A 414 18.25 -0.37 -7.97
C LEU A 414 17.29 -1.55 -7.74
N LEU A 415 16.53 -1.53 -6.62
CA LEU A 415 15.53 -2.57 -6.33
C LEU A 415 14.42 -2.63 -7.38
N ARG A 416 14.02 -1.49 -7.95
CA ARG A 416 13.05 -1.45 -9.05
C ARG A 416 13.64 -2.07 -10.32
N ALA A 417 14.91 -1.78 -10.63
CA ALA A 417 15.60 -2.36 -11.78
C ALA A 417 15.74 -3.89 -11.65
N LEU A 418 16.17 -4.37 -10.47
CA LEU A 418 16.23 -5.81 -10.17
C LEU A 418 14.86 -6.50 -10.34
N ARG A 419 13.77 -5.90 -9.84
CA ARG A 419 12.40 -6.47 -9.98
C ARG A 419 11.89 -6.49 -11.42
N LYS A 420 12.33 -5.53 -12.25
CA LYS A 420 11.97 -5.46 -13.66
C LYS A 420 12.90 -6.28 -14.56
N ASN A 421 13.93 -6.93 -13.99
CA ASN A 421 15.01 -7.57 -14.75
C ASN A 421 15.72 -6.59 -15.72
N THR A 422 15.91 -5.35 -15.27
CA THR A 422 16.60 -4.28 -16.01
C THR A 422 17.79 -3.71 -15.24
N ASP A 423 18.33 -4.47 -14.29
CA ASP A 423 19.50 -4.09 -13.50
C ASP A 423 20.75 -3.94 -14.37
N TYR A 424 20.96 -4.81 -15.35
CA TYR A 424 22.05 -4.65 -16.32
C TYR A 424 22.02 -3.27 -16.99
N GLN A 425 20.87 -2.85 -17.52
CA GLN A 425 20.71 -1.52 -18.11
C GLN A 425 20.98 -0.41 -17.09
N TRP A 426 20.50 -0.57 -15.85
CA TRP A 426 20.72 0.40 -14.77
C TRP A 426 22.22 0.61 -14.47
N TYR A 427 23.02 -0.46 -14.47
CA TYR A 427 24.47 -0.36 -14.33
C TYR A 427 25.13 0.22 -15.58
N GLN A 428 24.72 -0.19 -16.79
CA GLN A 428 25.26 0.33 -18.05
C GLN A 428 25.02 1.83 -18.22
N ASP A 429 23.82 2.32 -17.94
CA ASP A 429 23.48 3.75 -18.01
C ASP A 429 24.37 4.57 -17.06
N ARG A 430 24.67 4.01 -15.87
CA ARG A 430 25.58 4.63 -14.91
C ARG A 430 27.03 4.62 -15.40
N ILE A 431 27.52 3.50 -15.94
CA ILE A 431 28.89 3.40 -16.48
C ILE A 431 29.06 4.39 -17.63
N LYS A 432 28.07 4.47 -18.53
CA LYS A 432 28.06 5.45 -19.64
C LYS A 432 28.09 6.90 -19.13
N LYS A 433 27.41 7.19 -18.02
CA LYS A 433 27.29 8.54 -17.47
C LYS A 433 28.47 9.00 -16.61
N TYR A 434 29.03 8.10 -15.80
CA TYR A 434 30.01 8.44 -14.75
C TYR A 434 31.35 7.70 -14.89
N GLY A 435 31.45 6.77 -15.85
CA GLY A 435 32.60 5.90 -16.02
C GLY A 435 32.55 4.61 -15.19
N PRO A 436 33.53 3.71 -15.37
CA PRO A 436 33.61 2.40 -14.73
C PRO A 436 33.90 2.44 -13.22
N VAL A 437 34.33 3.61 -12.71
CA VAL A 437 34.58 3.88 -11.29
C VAL A 437 33.71 5.06 -10.88
N SER A 438 32.63 4.81 -10.14
CA SER A 438 31.67 5.88 -9.79
C SER A 438 31.07 5.73 -8.40
N LYS A 439 30.78 6.84 -7.73
CA LYS A 439 30.13 6.84 -6.41
C LYS A 439 28.61 6.82 -6.51
N MET A 440 28.00 6.18 -5.52
CA MET A 440 26.56 6.12 -5.28
C MET A 440 26.29 5.95 -3.79
N SER A 441 25.02 5.91 -3.40
CA SER A 441 24.63 5.33 -2.11
C SER A 441 23.57 4.28 -2.36
N VAL A 442 23.76 3.08 -1.81
CA VAL A 442 22.80 1.98 -1.86
C VAL A 442 22.75 1.29 -0.50
N PHE A 443 21.58 0.78 -0.14
CA PHE A 443 21.30 0.12 1.15
C PHE A 443 21.71 0.94 2.39
N GLY A 444 21.71 2.27 2.28
CA GLY A 444 22.01 3.20 3.37
C GLY A 444 23.49 3.47 3.61
N SER A 445 24.37 3.03 2.71
CA SER A 445 25.80 3.29 2.80
C SER A 445 26.29 4.02 1.54
N PRO A 446 27.28 4.93 1.64
CA PRO A 446 28.04 5.40 0.51
C PRO A 446 28.80 4.21 -0.13
N THR A 447 28.74 4.11 -1.45
CA THR A 447 29.22 2.95 -2.20
C THR A 447 29.95 3.41 -3.46
N VAL A 448 31.10 2.82 -3.75
CA VAL A 448 31.82 2.97 -5.02
C VAL A 448 31.50 1.77 -5.91
N LEU A 449 30.94 2.01 -7.08
CA LEU A 449 30.85 1.02 -8.15
C LEU A 449 32.23 0.85 -8.78
N LEU A 450 32.71 -0.39 -8.84
CA LEU A 450 33.87 -0.75 -9.63
C LEU A 450 33.45 -1.84 -10.64
N THR A 451 33.89 -1.70 -11.89
CA THR A 451 33.57 -2.65 -12.96
C THR A 451 34.82 -3.13 -13.68
N GLY A 452 34.88 -4.42 -14.00
CA GLY A 452 35.93 -5.03 -14.82
C GLY A 452 36.92 -5.90 -14.03
N PRO A 453 37.80 -6.65 -14.72
CA PRO A 453 38.67 -7.64 -14.08
C PRO A 453 39.63 -7.06 -13.02
N ALA A 454 40.23 -5.89 -13.29
CA ALA A 454 41.12 -5.22 -12.34
C ALA A 454 40.36 -4.76 -11.08
N ALA A 455 39.13 -4.29 -11.25
CA ALA A 455 38.24 -3.91 -10.16
C ALA A 455 37.85 -5.12 -9.29
N ASN A 456 37.52 -6.24 -9.93
CA ASN A 456 37.23 -7.49 -9.24
C ASN A 456 38.45 -7.93 -8.42
N ARG A 457 39.65 -8.00 -9.04
CA ARG A 457 40.89 -8.37 -8.34
C ARG A 457 41.14 -7.48 -7.13
N PHE A 458 40.98 -6.16 -7.28
CA PHE A 458 41.12 -5.22 -6.17
C PHE A 458 40.11 -5.51 -5.05
N ALA A 459 38.84 -5.68 -5.38
CA ALA A 459 37.79 -5.90 -4.39
C ALA A 459 37.89 -7.24 -3.64
N PHE A 460 38.43 -8.29 -4.27
CA PHE A 460 38.52 -9.63 -3.66
C PHE A 460 39.87 -9.91 -2.99
N CYS A 461 40.95 -9.26 -3.41
CA CYS A 461 42.29 -9.52 -2.89
C CYS A 461 42.79 -8.47 -1.90
N ASN A 462 42.14 -7.31 -1.77
CA ASN A 462 42.58 -6.27 -0.85
C ASN A 462 42.17 -6.63 0.60
N PRO A 463 43.12 -6.82 1.53
CA PRO A 463 42.84 -7.19 2.93
C PRO A 463 42.13 -6.07 3.70
N ASP A 464 42.16 -4.83 3.20
CA ASP A 464 41.47 -3.69 3.79
C ASP A 464 39.98 -3.62 3.42
N LEU A 465 39.47 -4.63 2.72
CA LEU A 465 38.08 -4.75 2.32
C LEU A 465 37.44 -5.97 2.98
N ILE A 466 36.45 -5.75 3.84
CA ILE A 466 35.69 -6.83 4.47
C ILE A 466 34.39 -7.11 3.73
N PHE A 467 33.95 -8.37 3.73
CA PHE A 467 32.65 -8.76 3.20
C PHE A 467 31.53 -7.97 3.87
N THR A 468 30.56 -7.49 3.10
CA THR A 468 29.44 -6.72 3.65
C THR A 468 28.13 -7.17 3.04
N GLN A 469 27.14 -7.32 3.91
CA GLN A 469 25.78 -7.69 3.54
C GLN A 469 24.78 -6.63 3.99
N THR A 470 23.54 -6.77 3.53
CA THR A 470 22.47 -5.89 3.98
C THR A 470 22.24 -6.07 5.48
N LYS A 471 21.90 -4.98 6.17
CA LYS A 471 21.53 -5.04 7.60
C LYS A 471 20.37 -6.01 7.85
N ALA A 472 19.49 -6.19 6.87
CA ALA A 472 18.38 -7.13 6.95
C ALA A 472 18.87 -8.57 7.03
N LEU A 473 19.78 -9.00 6.14
CA LEU A 473 20.33 -10.34 6.14
C LEU A 473 21.08 -10.64 7.45
N ASN A 474 21.92 -9.71 7.91
CA ASN A 474 22.68 -9.86 9.15
C ASN A 474 21.75 -10.09 10.36
N ALA A 475 20.66 -9.32 10.47
CA ALA A 475 19.71 -9.47 11.56
C ALA A 475 18.92 -10.79 11.52
N LEU A 476 18.71 -11.37 10.33
CA LEU A 476 17.95 -12.61 10.15
C LEU A 476 18.82 -13.85 10.35
N VAL A 477 20.06 -13.84 9.88
CA VAL A 477 20.96 -15.00 9.92
C VAL A 477 21.70 -15.10 11.26
N GLY A 478 22.03 -13.97 11.89
CA GLY A 478 22.84 -13.95 13.12
C GLY A 478 24.35 -14.02 12.83
N ARG A 479 25.15 -14.36 13.86
CA ARG A 479 26.62 -14.36 13.84
C ARG A 479 27.16 -15.54 13.01
N SER A 480 27.10 -15.39 11.69
CA SER A 480 27.63 -16.37 10.72
C SER A 480 28.96 -15.92 10.11
N ILE A 481 29.60 -16.80 9.34
CA ILE A 481 30.83 -16.53 8.57
C ILE A 481 30.76 -15.23 7.73
N LEU A 482 29.58 -14.78 7.30
CA LEU A 482 29.44 -13.52 6.54
C LEU A 482 29.60 -12.25 7.39
N MET A 483 29.54 -12.36 8.72
CA MET A 483 29.65 -11.25 9.67
C MET A 483 30.99 -11.22 10.41
N LEU A 484 31.81 -12.26 10.28
CA LEU A 484 33.10 -12.37 10.96
C LEU A 484 34.21 -11.70 10.16
N SER A 485 35.31 -11.33 10.84
CA SER A 485 36.51 -10.76 10.23
C SER A 485 37.78 -11.24 10.96
N GLY A 486 38.95 -11.05 10.35
CA GLY A 486 40.24 -11.39 10.97
C GLY A 486 40.41 -12.89 11.25
N GLU A 487 41.04 -13.22 12.39
CA GLU A 487 41.33 -14.60 12.78
C GLU A 487 40.06 -15.43 13.04
N GLU A 488 38.99 -14.82 13.60
CA GLU A 488 37.71 -15.52 13.79
C GLU A 488 37.14 -16.01 12.45
N LEU A 489 37.16 -15.15 11.41
CA LEU A 489 36.72 -15.53 10.07
C LEU A 489 37.55 -16.68 9.52
N LYS A 490 38.88 -16.64 9.67
CA LYS A 490 39.77 -17.72 9.19
C LYS A 490 39.41 -19.07 9.82
N HIS A 491 39.20 -19.09 11.14
CA HIS A 491 38.83 -20.31 11.87
C HIS A 491 37.48 -20.86 11.42
N VAL A 492 36.42 -20.05 11.44
CA VAL A 492 35.07 -20.49 11.04
C VAL A 492 35.04 -20.89 9.57
N ARG A 493 35.76 -20.16 8.72
CA ARG A 493 35.91 -20.51 7.30
C ARG A 493 36.56 -21.86 7.12
N SER A 494 37.68 -22.13 7.80
CA SER A 494 38.38 -23.41 7.70
C SER A 494 37.45 -24.57 8.08
N ALA A 495 36.69 -24.41 9.17
CA ALA A 495 35.72 -25.41 9.62
C ALA A 495 34.60 -25.63 8.59
N VAL A 496 33.89 -24.57 8.17
CA VAL A 496 32.79 -24.70 7.18
C VAL A 496 33.29 -25.27 5.85
N GLN A 497 34.45 -24.82 5.37
CA GLN A 497 35.05 -25.34 4.14
C GLN A 497 35.46 -26.81 4.29
N GLY A 498 35.92 -27.23 5.46
CA GLY A 498 36.28 -28.61 5.77
C GLY A 498 35.13 -29.59 5.50
N TYR A 499 33.90 -29.25 5.89
CA TYR A 499 32.71 -30.07 5.63
C TYR A 499 32.29 -30.12 4.16
N LEU A 500 32.64 -29.08 3.39
CA LEU A 500 32.28 -28.94 1.97
C LEU A 500 33.37 -29.45 1.02
N ARG A 501 34.48 -30.00 1.54
CA ARG A 501 35.54 -30.55 0.69
C ARG A 501 35.11 -31.84 -0.01
N PRO A 502 35.68 -32.16 -1.19
CA PRO A 502 35.42 -33.40 -1.90
C PRO A 502 35.41 -34.65 -1.03
N GLU A 503 36.38 -34.77 -0.10
CA GLU A 503 36.53 -35.94 0.78
C GLU A 503 35.36 -36.12 1.76
N MET A 504 34.65 -35.04 2.08
CA MET A 504 33.44 -35.07 2.89
C MET A 504 32.20 -35.23 2.02
N VAL A 505 32.14 -34.58 0.86
CA VAL A 505 31.01 -34.69 -0.08
C VAL A 505 30.78 -36.14 -0.51
N THR A 506 31.84 -36.90 -0.76
CA THR A 506 31.74 -38.33 -1.09
C THR A 506 31.00 -39.16 -0.04
N LYS A 507 30.98 -38.72 1.23
CA LYS A 507 30.31 -39.42 2.34
C LYS A 507 28.80 -39.18 2.40
N TYR A 508 28.31 -38.09 1.81
CA TYR A 508 26.89 -37.72 1.85
C TYR A 508 26.24 -37.53 0.47
N ILE A 509 26.96 -37.77 -0.63
CA ILE A 509 26.41 -37.72 -2.00
C ILE A 509 25.18 -38.61 -2.17
N TRP A 510 25.18 -39.79 -1.55
CA TRP A 510 24.05 -40.72 -1.57
C TRP A 510 22.79 -40.13 -0.92
N LYS A 511 22.93 -39.24 0.08
CA LYS A 511 21.78 -38.54 0.70
C LYS A 511 21.15 -37.56 -0.29
N MET A 512 21.98 -36.88 -1.08
CA MET A 512 21.50 -35.97 -2.13
C MET A 512 20.73 -36.75 -3.20
N ASP A 513 21.33 -37.82 -3.69
CA ASP A 513 20.72 -38.71 -4.69
C ASP A 513 19.40 -39.33 -4.19
N LYS A 514 19.35 -39.79 -2.93
CA LYS A 514 18.12 -40.27 -2.28
C LYS A 514 17.01 -39.21 -2.29
N GLU A 515 17.32 -37.97 -1.93
CA GLU A 515 16.33 -36.88 -1.93
C GLU A 515 15.88 -36.49 -3.34
N VAL A 516 16.79 -36.51 -4.32
CA VAL A 516 16.47 -36.25 -5.74
C VAL A 516 15.52 -37.31 -6.28
N ARG A 517 15.83 -38.60 -6.10
CA ARG A 517 14.97 -39.71 -6.54
C ARG A 517 13.58 -39.63 -5.91
N ARG A 518 13.54 -39.48 -4.58
CA ARG A 518 12.27 -39.30 -3.85
C ARG A 518 11.46 -38.10 -4.37
N HIS A 519 12.12 -36.99 -4.71
CA HIS A 519 11.44 -35.80 -5.24
C HIS A 519 10.86 -36.05 -6.64
N ILE A 520 11.59 -36.74 -7.51
CA ILE A 520 11.13 -37.12 -8.84
C ILE A 520 9.92 -38.06 -8.73
N ASP A 521 10.00 -39.10 -7.90
CA ASP A 521 8.92 -40.07 -7.72
C ASP A 521 7.62 -39.42 -7.22
N LEU A 522 7.74 -38.48 -6.25
CA LEU A 522 6.57 -37.84 -5.63
C LEU A 522 5.95 -36.74 -6.49
N HIS A 523 6.73 -36.06 -7.33
CA HIS A 523 6.29 -34.81 -7.94
C HIS A 523 6.41 -34.75 -9.46
N TRP A 524 7.15 -35.66 -10.10
CA TRP A 524 7.42 -35.63 -11.54
C TRP A 524 6.81 -36.84 -12.25
N VAL A 525 6.98 -38.04 -11.71
CA VAL A 525 6.45 -39.28 -12.33
C VAL A 525 4.92 -39.19 -12.48
N GLY A 526 4.43 -39.45 -13.69
CA GLY A 526 3.00 -39.41 -14.03
C GLY A 526 2.41 -38.01 -14.27
N GLN A 527 3.19 -36.93 -14.10
CA GLN A 527 2.73 -35.57 -14.35
C GLN A 527 2.96 -35.14 -15.80
N LYS A 528 1.92 -34.60 -16.45
CA LYS A 528 2.03 -34.04 -17.82
C LYS A 528 2.53 -32.60 -17.84
N THR A 529 2.31 -31.84 -16.78
CA THR A 529 2.67 -30.43 -16.68
C THR A 529 2.99 -30.12 -15.23
N LEU A 530 4.09 -29.41 -14.98
CA LEU A 530 4.56 -29.09 -13.64
C LEU A 530 5.13 -27.68 -13.57
N THR A 531 5.08 -27.08 -12.38
CA THR A 531 5.70 -25.77 -12.11
C THR A 531 7.05 -26.00 -11.45
N VAL A 532 8.15 -25.81 -12.19
CA VAL A 532 9.51 -26.17 -11.76
C VAL A 532 9.99 -25.35 -10.56
N ALA A 533 9.73 -24.05 -10.52
CA ALA A 533 10.29 -23.16 -9.51
C ALA A 533 10.01 -23.55 -8.03
N PRO A 534 8.76 -23.80 -7.61
CA PRO A 534 8.48 -24.25 -6.25
C PRO A 534 9.06 -25.65 -5.97
N LEU A 535 9.09 -26.54 -6.97
CA LEU A 535 9.64 -27.89 -6.83
C LEU A 535 11.17 -27.87 -6.64
N ALA A 536 11.89 -27.11 -7.46
CA ALA A 536 13.33 -26.93 -7.33
C ALA A 536 13.72 -26.34 -5.97
N LYS A 537 12.97 -25.33 -5.49
CA LYS A 537 13.15 -24.77 -4.15
C LYS A 537 12.92 -25.80 -3.04
N ARG A 538 11.85 -26.59 -3.16
CA ARG A 538 11.57 -27.65 -2.18
C ARG A 538 12.64 -28.74 -2.19
N LEU A 539 13.15 -29.12 -3.36
CA LEU A 539 14.23 -30.10 -3.52
C LEU A 539 15.50 -29.63 -2.81
N THR A 540 15.98 -28.42 -3.09
CA THR A 540 17.21 -27.90 -2.49
C THR A 540 17.09 -27.71 -0.98
N PHE A 541 15.92 -27.30 -0.49
CA PHE A 541 15.61 -27.29 0.94
C PHE A 541 15.75 -28.69 1.56
N ASN A 542 15.12 -29.70 0.97
CA ASN A 542 15.14 -31.07 1.49
C ASN A 542 16.54 -31.67 1.48
N ILE A 543 17.31 -31.46 0.40
CA ILE A 543 18.72 -31.87 0.32
C ILE A 543 19.51 -31.22 1.45
N THR A 544 19.33 -29.92 1.66
CA THR A 544 20.06 -29.22 2.71
C THR A 544 19.70 -29.76 4.09
N CYS A 545 18.41 -29.99 4.38
CA CYS A 545 18.01 -30.56 5.67
C CYS A 545 18.59 -31.96 5.91
N SER A 546 18.63 -32.80 4.86
CA SER A 546 19.18 -34.16 4.93
C SER A 546 20.70 -34.15 5.15
N VAL A 547 21.43 -33.31 4.39
CA VAL A 547 22.89 -33.26 4.42
C VAL A 547 23.38 -32.52 5.67
N PHE A 548 22.88 -31.31 5.94
CA PHE A 548 23.43 -30.47 7.01
C PHE A 548 22.84 -30.81 8.38
N PHE A 549 21.59 -31.23 8.47
CA PHE A 549 20.93 -31.44 9.78
C PHE A 549 20.68 -32.92 10.10
N GLY A 550 20.94 -33.83 9.14
CA GLY A 550 20.61 -35.24 9.28
C GLY A 550 19.12 -35.47 9.50
N GLU A 551 18.27 -34.52 9.11
CA GLU A 551 16.84 -34.54 9.40
C GLU A 551 16.10 -35.10 8.19
N GLU A 552 15.56 -36.32 8.30
CA GLU A 552 14.80 -37.01 7.26
C GLU A 552 13.41 -36.38 7.01
N ALA A 553 12.68 -36.87 6.01
CA ALA A 553 11.34 -36.36 5.71
C ALA A 553 10.38 -36.62 6.89
N GLY A 554 9.75 -35.56 7.41
CA GLY A 554 8.86 -35.65 8.56
C GLY A 554 8.33 -34.30 9.05
N PRO A 555 7.57 -34.29 10.16
CA PRO A 555 6.91 -33.07 10.66
C PRO A 555 7.88 -31.93 11.02
N ILE A 556 9.07 -32.27 11.51
CA ILE A 556 10.11 -31.29 11.87
C ILE A 556 10.57 -30.53 10.62
N ARG A 557 10.86 -31.26 9.53
CA ARG A 557 11.30 -30.69 8.26
C ARG A 557 10.21 -29.78 7.64
N GLU A 558 8.94 -30.17 7.71
CA GLU A 558 7.84 -29.33 7.21
C GLU A 558 7.59 -28.06 8.03
N ALA A 559 7.72 -28.14 9.36
CA ALA A 559 7.67 -26.95 10.22
C ALA A 559 8.81 -25.98 9.88
N LEU A 560 10.02 -26.51 9.67
CA LEU A 560 11.19 -25.72 9.26
C LEU A 560 10.97 -25.04 7.90
N ALA A 561 10.39 -25.74 6.92
CA ALA A 561 10.15 -25.20 5.58
C ALA A 561 9.25 -23.94 5.61
N THR A 562 8.18 -23.99 6.40
CA THR A 562 7.20 -22.90 6.51
C THR A 562 7.84 -21.63 7.08
N ASP A 563 8.60 -21.75 8.16
CA ASP A 563 9.29 -20.62 8.76
C ASP A 563 10.44 -20.11 7.86
N PHE A 564 11.12 -21.03 7.19
CA PHE A 564 12.23 -20.68 6.32
C PHE A 564 11.81 -19.87 5.09
N GLU A 565 10.66 -20.16 4.48
CA GLU A 565 10.11 -19.29 3.44
C GLU A 565 9.88 -17.84 3.92
N ALA A 566 9.39 -17.67 5.16
CA ALA A 566 9.16 -16.35 5.73
C ALA A 566 10.48 -15.61 6.00
N LEU A 567 11.52 -16.32 6.43
CA LEU A 567 12.88 -15.79 6.59
C LEU A 567 13.43 -15.32 5.24
N VAL A 568 13.41 -16.17 4.22
CA VAL A 568 13.97 -15.86 2.89
C VAL A 568 13.27 -14.65 2.26
N LYS A 569 11.93 -14.57 2.34
CA LYS A 569 11.14 -13.43 1.86
C LYS A 569 11.49 -12.10 2.56
N ALA A 570 12.16 -12.13 3.71
CA ALA A 570 12.57 -10.96 4.49
C ALA A 570 14.02 -10.51 4.22
N THR A 571 14.87 -11.33 3.61
CA THR A 571 16.32 -11.05 3.41
C THR A 571 16.62 -9.77 2.62
N LEU A 572 15.78 -9.43 1.64
CA LEU A 572 15.88 -8.21 0.81
C LEU A 572 14.85 -7.13 1.20
N SER A 573 14.29 -7.20 2.42
CA SER A 573 13.34 -6.20 2.91
C SER A 573 14.02 -5.02 3.59
N ILE A 574 13.29 -3.92 3.78
CA ILE A 574 13.79 -2.77 4.53
C ILE A 574 13.89 -3.19 6.01
N PRO A 575 15.07 -3.07 6.67
CA PRO A 575 15.33 -3.60 8.01
C PRO A 575 14.69 -2.75 9.11
N VAL A 576 13.36 -2.68 9.12
CA VAL A 576 12.57 -1.91 10.08
C VAL A 576 11.61 -2.86 10.78
N ASN A 577 11.85 -3.07 12.09
CA ASN A 577 11.09 -4.01 12.91
C ASN A 577 9.73 -3.42 13.34
N ILE A 578 8.79 -3.31 12.42
CA ILE A 578 7.40 -2.88 12.67
C ILE A 578 6.48 -4.11 12.56
N PRO A 579 5.50 -4.28 13.47
CA PRO A 579 4.53 -5.38 13.40
C PRO A 579 3.92 -5.55 12.01
N PHE A 580 3.74 -6.81 11.59
CA PHE A 580 3.15 -7.22 10.31
C PHE A 580 4.00 -6.97 9.05
N THR A 581 5.14 -6.28 9.16
CA THR A 581 6.07 -6.12 8.02
C THR A 581 6.75 -7.45 7.66
N LYS A 582 7.22 -7.56 6.40
CA LYS A 582 8.01 -8.72 5.96
C LYS A 582 9.23 -8.95 6.85
N PHE A 583 9.91 -7.88 7.24
CA PHE A 583 11.08 -7.95 8.11
C PHE A 583 10.73 -8.47 9.51
N ASN A 584 9.67 -7.95 10.15
CA ASN A 584 9.20 -8.43 11.45
C ASN A 584 8.78 -9.91 11.42
N LYS A 585 8.02 -10.33 10.40
CA LYS A 585 7.66 -11.74 10.19
C LYS A 585 8.91 -12.62 10.01
N GLY A 586 9.89 -12.14 9.26
CA GLY A 586 11.18 -12.80 9.07
C GLY A 586 11.98 -12.95 10.36
N LEU A 587 12.00 -11.91 11.22
CA LEU A 587 12.65 -11.99 12.54
C LEU A 587 11.98 -13.03 13.44
N SER A 588 10.65 -13.06 13.47
CA SER A 588 9.92 -14.08 14.23
C SER A 588 10.18 -15.49 13.70
N ALA A 589 10.28 -15.66 12.38
CA ALA A 589 10.61 -16.94 11.76
C ALA A 589 12.06 -17.36 12.05
N SER A 590 13.03 -16.44 11.92
CA SER A 590 14.43 -16.67 12.29
C SER A 590 14.57 -17.13 13.75
N TRP A 591 13.83 -16.53 14.67
CA TRP A 591 13.83 -16.96 16.07
C TRP A 591 13.32 -18.40 16.23
N ARG A 592 12.23 -18.78 15.56
CA ARG A 592 11.70 -20.16 15.61
C ARG A 592 12.65 -21.17 14.99
N ILE A 593 13.25 -20.84 13.84
CA ILE A 593 14.27 -21.66 13.17
C ILE A 593 15.45 -21.88 14.09
N ARG A 594 16.01 -20.80 14.66
CA ARG A 594 17.14 -20.88 15.59
C ARG A 594 16.80 -21.76 16.79
N LYS A 595 15.63 -21.58 17.40
CA LYS A 595 15.17 -22.44 18.51
C LYS A 595 15.11 -23.92 18.12
N LEU A 596 14.60 -24.23 16.93
CA LEU A 596 14.50 -25.60 16.43
C LEU A 596 15.89 -26.19 16.14
N LEU A 597 16.75 -25.47 15.42
CA LEU A 597 18.10 -25.91 15.08
C LEU A 597 19.00 -26.04 16.31
N SER A 598 18.88 -25.16 17.31
CA SER A 598 19.58 -25.31 18.59
C SER A 598 19.17 -26.58 19.33
N ARG A 599 17.90 -26.99 19.24
CA ARG A 599 17.45 -28.26 19.81
C ARG A 599 18.11 -29.44 19.10
N ILE A 600 18.10 -29.43 17.76
CA ILE A 600 18.74 -30.49 16.94
C ILE A 600 20.25 -30.57 17.24
N ALA A 601 20.94 -29.42 17.29
CA ALA A 601 22.37 -29.37 17.60
C ALA A 601 22.70 -30.00 18.95
N ARG A 602 21.90 -29.73 19.99
CA ARG A 602 22.09 -30.34 21.33
C ARG A 602 21.79 -31.84 21.34
N GLU A 603 20.77 -32.28 20.60
CA GLU A 603 20.46 -33.71 20.45
C GLU A 603 21.63 -34.45 19.76
N ARG A 604 22.25 -33.83 18.74
CA ARG A 604 23.45 -34.34 18.07
C ARG A 604 24.68 -34.34 18.97
N GLU A 605 24.88 -33.30 19.77
CA GLU A 605 25.97 -33.24 20.75
C GLU A 605 25.87 -34.40 21.75
N ALA A 606 24.68 -34.64 22.30
CA ALA A 606 24.44 -35.76 23.22
C ALA A 606 24.64 -37.12 22.54
N ALA A 607 24.17 -37.29 21.29
CA ALA A 607 24.36 -38.52 20.53
C ALA A 607 25.83 -38.81 20.21
N LEU A 608 26.61 -37.78 19.89
CA LEU A 608 28.04 -37.89 19.60
C LEU A 608 28.83 -38.30 20.86
N GLN A 609 28.52 -37.70 22.01
CA GLN A 609 29.12 -38.07 23.30
C GLN A 609 28.79 -39.51 23.71
N GLN A 610 27.63 -40.03 23.31
CA GLN A 610 27.21 -41.40 23.58
C GLN A 610 27.68 -42.42 22.51
N GLY A 611 28.48 -41.98 21.52
CA GLY A 611 28.96 -42.83 20.42
C GLY A 611 27.86 -43.34 19.49
N ARG A 612 26.69 -42.70 19.47
CA ARG A 612 25.52 -43.10 18.66
C ARG A 612 25.53 -42.51 17.24
N CYS A 613 26.37 -41.54 16.96
CA CYS A 613 26.56 -40.94 15.64
C CYS A 613 28.04 -40.65 15.38
N SER A 614 28.42 -40.56 14.10
CA SER A 614 29.76 -40.21 13.64
C SER A 614 29.92 -38.70 13.45
N SER A 615 31.14 -38.20 13.60
CA SER A 615 31.52 -36.80 13.29
C SER A 615 31.37 -36.45 11.80
N THR A 616 31.02 -37.43 10.96
CA THR A 616 30.88 -37.25 9.51
C THR A 616 29.43 -37.40 9.03
N ASP A 617 28.49 -37.65 9.94
CA ASP A 617 27.08 -37.90 9.59
C ASP A 617 26.37 -36.66 9.05
N ASP A 618 26.56 -35.50 9.68
CA ASP A 618 25.95 -34.23 9.27
C ASP A 618 26.84 -33.04 9.67
N PHE A 619 26.44 -31.83 9.29
CA PHE A 619 27.21 -30.62 9.58
C PHE A 619 27.25 -30.31 11.08
N PHE A 620 26.18 -30.60 11.83
CA PHE A 620 26.19 -30.37 13.27
C PHE A 620 27.20 -31.29 13.96
N THR A 621 27.16 -32.60 13.70
CA THR A 621 28.11 -33.54 14.34
C THR A 621 29.56 -33.22 13.97
N TYR A 622 29.81 -32.82 12.73
CA TYR A 622 31.12 -32.36 12.28
C TYR A 622 31.61 -31.12 13.04
N MET A 623 30.79 -30.07 13.12
CA MET A 623 31.17 -28.83 13.80
C MET A 623 31.31 -29.01 15.32
N ILE A 624 30.49 -29.87 15.93
CA ILE A 624 30.57 -30.21 17.36
C ILE A 624 31.82 -31.02 17.67
N ALA A 625 32.21 -31.95 16.79
CA ALA A 625 33.45 -32.72 16.93
C ALA A 625 34.67 -31.79 16.87
N LEU A 626 34.74 -30.92 15.86
CA LEU A 626 35.79 -29.90 15.74
C LEU A 626 35.89 -28.98 16.96
N ARG A 627 34.74 -28.57 17.52
CA ARG A 627 34.68 -27.79 18.75
C ARG A 627 35.27 -28.56 19.94
N SER A 628 34.97 -29.86 20.05
CA SER A 628 35.42 -30.71 21.16
C SER A 628 36.93 -30.98 21.13
N GLU A 629 37.55 -30.93 19.94
CA GLU A 629 39.00 -31.07 19.74
C GLU A 629 39.79 -29.81 20.16
N GLY A 630 39.12 -28.73 20.59
CA GLY A 630 39.76 -27.50 21.07
C GLY A 630 40.41 -26.64 19.98
N THR A 631 40.22 -27.01 18.70
CA THR A 631 40.80 -26.31 17.54
C THR A 631 40.02 -25.05 17.15
N HIS A 632 38.78 -24.89 17.64
CA HIS A 632 37.91 -23.76 17.28
C HIS A 632 37.05 -23.28 18.48
N LEU A 633 37.11 -21.98 18.82
CA LEU A 633 36.27 -21.31 19.83
C LEU A 633 34.86 -21.01 19.28
N LEU A 634 34.10 -22.04 18.88
CA LEU A 634 32.73 -21.89 18.38
C LEU A 634 31.69 -22.26 19.45
N THR A 635 30.70 -21.39 19.67
CA THR A 635 29.52 -21.72 20.48
C THR A 635 28.52 -22.55 19.69
N VAL A 636 27.60 -23.25 20.36
CA VAL A 636 26.50 -23.97 19.68
C VAL A 636 25.65 -22.97 18.88
N GLU A 637 25.46 -21.77 19.41
CA GLU A 637 24.77 -20.67 18.75
C GLU A 637 25.48 -20.24 17.45
N ASP A 638 26.82 -20.16 17.44
CA ASP A 638 27.58 -19.87 16.21
C ASP A 638 27.42 -20.99 15.18
N ILE A 639 27.40 -22.26 15.59
CA ILE A 639 27.16 -23.39 14.70
C ILE A 639 25.75 -23.28 14.08
N VAL A 640 24.74 -22.93 14.90
CA VAL A 640 23.36 -22.74 14.43
C VAL A 640 23.23 -21.55 13.48
N ASP A 641 23.87 -20.42 13.76
CA ASP A 641 23.82 -19.25 12.87
C ASP A 641 24.51 -19.55 11.51
N ASN A 642 25.60 -20.33 11.51
CA ASN A 642 26.22 -20.81 10.27
C ASN A 642 25.33 -21.85 9.55
N ALA A 643 24.61 -22.71 10.28
CA ALA A 643 23.64 -23.63 9.70
C ALA A 643 22.47 -22.89 9.02
N ILE A 644 21.94 -21.82 9.63
CA ILE A 644 20.90 -20.97 9.02
C ILE A 644 21.42 -20.32 7.74
N LEU A 645 22.67 -19.86 7.76
CA LEU A 645 23.30 -19.30 6.57
C LEU A 645 23.41 -20.35 5.44
N LEU A 646 23.91 -21.54 5.74
CA LEU A 646 24.08 -22.61 4.76
C LEU A 646 22.73 -23.03 4.16
N LEU A 647 21.68 -23.07 4.98
CA LEU A 647 20.31 -23.28 4.52
C LEU A 647 19.82 -22.17 3.60
N THR A 648 20.11 -20.90 3.94
CA THR A 648 19.78 -19.75 3.10
C THR A 648 20.52 -19.80 1.76
N ALA A 649 21.81 -20.14 1.79
CA ALA A 649 22.65 -20.24 0.60
C ALA A 649 22.20 -21.37 -0.33
N GLY A 650 22.13 -22.61 0.18
CA GLY A 650 21.77 -23.78 -0.61
C GLY A 650 20.35 -23.74 -1.18
N TYR A 651 19.42 -23.05 -0.52
CA TYR A 651 18.04 -22.96 -1.00
C TYR A 651 17.87 -22.07 -2.23
N GLU A 652 18.27 -20.80 -2.17
CA GLU A 652 18.01 -19.85 -3.27
C GLU A 652 18.98 -20.05 -4.44
N THR A 653 20.29 -20.21 -4.21
CA THR A 653 21.26 -20.19 -5.33
C THR A 653 21.14 -21.42 -6.22
N THR A 654 21.11 -22.60 -5.61
CA THR A 654 21.06 -23.87 -6.34
C THR A 654 19.70 -24.06 -7.01
N SER A 655 18.60 -23.62 -6.39
CA SER A 655 17.28 -23.72 -7.02
C SER A 655 17.16 -22.83 -8.25
N VAL A 656 17.71 -21.61 -8.21
CA VAL A 656 17.77 -20.73 -9.39
C VAL A 656 18.54 -21.40 -10.53
N LEU A 657 19.70 -22.00 -10.24
CA LEU A 657 20.47 -22.73 -11.25
C LEU A 657 19.65 -23.86 -11.89
N ILE A 658 19.02 -24.73 -11.09
CA ILE A 658 18.18 -25.83 -11.59
C ILE A 658 17.04 -25.30 -12.47
N ILE A 659 16.35 -24.24 -12.04
CA ILE A 659 15.22 -23.65 -12.77
C ILE A 659 15.65 -23.17 -14.15
N PHE A 660 16.74 -22.41 -14.23
CA PHE A 660 17.20 -21.85 -15.50
C PHE A 660 17.89 -22.88 -16.37
N LEU A 661 18.59 -23.86 -15.79
CA LEU A 661 19.13 -25.00 -16.52
C LEU A 661 18.00 -25.76 -17.23
N LEU A 662 16.95 -26.15 -16.51
CA LEU A 662 15.78 -26.82 -17.10
C LEU A 662 15.08 -25.96 -18.16
N ARG A 663 15.02 -24.64 -17.96
CA ARG A 663 14.52 -23.72 -18.96
C ARG A 663 15.36 -23.75 -20.24
N TYR A 664 16.69 -23.76 -20.14
CA TYR A 664 17.55 -23.87 -21.32
C TYR A 664 17.38 -25.22 -22.01
N LEU A 665 17.37 -26.32 -21.25
CA LEU A 665 17.15 -27.66 -21.82
C LEU A 665 15.80 -27.81 -22.53
N ALA A 666 14.76 -27.13 -22.04
CA ALA A 666 13.45 -27.12 -22.70
C ALA A 666 13.41 -26.32 -24.02
N ASN A 667 14.36 -25.40 -24.25
CA ASN A 667 14.38 -24.54 -25.44
C ASN A 667 15.53 -24.89 -26.41
N GLU A 668 16.52 -25.67 -25.99
CA GLU A 668 17.72 -26.01 -26.77
C GLU A 668 17.87 -27.54 -26.90
N PRO A 669 17.19 -28.17 -27.88
CA PRO A 669 17.15 -29.63 -28.03
C PRO A 669 18.53 -30.28 -28.17
N ASP A 670 19.49 -29.61 -28.83
CA ASP A 670 20.85 -30.14 -29.02
C ASP A 670 21.59 -30.24 -27.68
N ILE A 671 21.39 -29.26 -26.79
CA ILE A 671 21.98 -29.28 -25.45
C ILE A 671 21.35 -30.40 -24.62
N LEU A 672 20.03 -30.55 -24.71
CA LEU A 672 19.33 -31.65 -24.05
C LEU A 672 19.82 -33.01 -24.55
N GLY A 673 19.95 -33.20 -25.88
CA GLY A 673 20.46 -34.43 -26.47
C GLY A 673 21.86 -34.80 -25.95
N ASN A 674 22.79 -33.86 -25.96
CA ASN A 674 24.17 -34.09 -25.47
C ASN A 674 24.21 -34.41 -23.96
N ILE A 675 23.38 -33.76 -23.14
CA ILE A 675 23.25 -34.11 -21.72
C ILE A 675 22.64 -35.50 -21.58
N THR A 676 21.59 -35.82 -22.34
CA THR A 676 20.96 -37.14 -22.30
C THR A 676 21.96 -38.25 -22.64
N GLU A 677 22.76 -38.09 -23.68
CA GLU A 677 23.82 -39.05 -24.03
C GLU A 677 24.84 -39.25 -22.90
N GLU A 678 25.31 -38.15 -22.29
CA GLU A 678 26.24 -38.18 -21.15
C GLU A 678 25.62 -38.93 -19.95
N GLN A 679 24.35 -38.65 -19.63
CA GLN A 679 23.65 -39.27 -18.50
C GLN A 679 23.32 -40.74 -18.77
N GLU A 680 22.97 -41.12 -20.00
CA GLU A 680 22.72 -42.51 -20.40
C GLU A 680 24.00 -43.36 -20.36
N GLU A 681 25.16 -42.79 -20.71
CA GLU A 681 26.46 -43.48 -20.57
C GLU A 681 26.77 -43.82 -19.10
N ILE A 682 26.49 -42.90 -18.19
CA ILE A 682 26.64 -43.14 -16.75
C ILE A 682 25.61 -44.19 -16.29
N ALA A 683 24.34 -44.04 -16.66
CA ALA A 683 23.26 -44.93 -16.25
C ALA A 683 23.46 -46.38 -16.71
N ARG A 684 24.03 -46.61 -17.90
CA ARG A 684 24.34 -47.97 -18.40
C ARG A 684 25.26 -48.78 -17.49
N ASN A 685 26.06 -48.11 -16.67
CA ASN A 685 27.00 -48.75 -15.75
C ASN A 685 26.43 -48.93 -14.33
N LYS A 686 25.14 -48.65 -14.11
CA LYS A 686 24.51 -48.68 -12.78
C LYS A 686 23.30 -49.61 -12.73
N GLY A 687 23.08 -50.23 -11.57
CA GLY A 687 21.87 -51.00 -11.29
C GLY A 687 20.61 -50.10 -11.14
N PRO A 688 19.39 -50.67 -11.28
CA PRO A 688 18.12 -49.92 -11.32
C PRO A 688 17.76 -49.11 -10.06
N ASN A 689 18.52 -49.24 -8.97
CA ASN A 689 18.37 -48.44 -7.75
C ASN A 689 19.72 -48.06 -7.12
N GLU A 690 20.81 -48.23 -7.85
CA GLU A 690 22.14 -47.93 -7.34
C GLU A 690 22.33 -46.41 -7.24
N PRO A 691 22.69 -45.85 -6.06
CA PRO A 691 22.88 -44.41 -5.90
C PRO A 691 24.05 -43.90 -6.73
N LEU A 692 23.98 -42.65 -7.18
CA LEU A 692 25.11 -41.97 -7.78
C LEU A 692 26.29 -41.87 -6.81
N THR A 693 27.47 -42.19 -7.31
CA THR A 693 28.75 -42.05 -6.61
C THR A 693 29.44 -40.76 -7.00
N TRP A 694 30.53 -40.45 -6.30
CA TRP A 694 31.38 -39.31 -6.67
C TRP A 694 31.98 -39.46 -8.08
N ASP A 695 32.39 -40.67 -8.44
CA ASP A 695 32.98 -40.94 -9.75
C ASP A 695 31.96 -40.63 -10.86
N ASP A 696 30.71 -41.07 -10.69
CA ASP A 696 29.61 -40.80 -11.62
C ASP A 696 29.42 -39.29 -11.85
N VAL A 697 29.32 -38.50 -10.77
CA VAL A 697 29.14 -37.04 -10.88
C VAL A 697 30.38 -36.37 -11.49
N SER A 698 31.58 -36.86 -11.21
CA SER A 698 32.82 -36.32 -11.78
C SER A 698 32.93 -36.50 -13.31
N ARG A 699 32.19 -37.48 -13.87
CA ARG A 699 32.09 -37.73 -15.31
C ARG A 699 31.10 -36.80 -16.03
N MET A 700 30.24 -36.07 -15.32
CA MET A 700 29.22 -35.17 -15.89
C MET A 700 29.78 -33.83 -16.42
N LYS A 701 30.79 -33.91 -17.29
CA LYS A 701 31.61 -32.76 -17.71
C LYS A 701 30.85 -31.79 -18.61
N TYR A 702 30.03 -32.30 -19.54
CA TYR A 702 29.19 -31.48 -20.41
C TYR A 702 28.05 -30.85 -19.62
N THR A 703 27.38 -31.62 -18.76
CA THR A 703 26.35 -31.09 -17.84
C THR A 703 26.91 -29.94 -17.00
N TRP A 704 28.13 -30.07 -16.47
CA TRP A 704 28.79 -28.99 -15.73
C TRP A 704 29.09 -27.77 -16.59
N LYS A 705 29.55 -27.93 -17.85
CA LYS A 705 29.74 -26.80 -18.77
C LYS A 705 28.45 -26.01 -18.99
N VAL A 706 27.32 -26.70 -19.16
CA VAL A 706 26.01 -26.07 -19.33
C VAL A 706 25.56 -25.37 -18.04
N ALA A 707 25.80 -25.96 -16.88
CA ALA A 707 25.56 -25.31 -15.59
C ALA A 707 26.40 -24.02 -15.43
N MET A 708 27.68 -24.04 -15.81
CA MET A 708 28.55 -22.86 -15.79
C MET A 708 28.07 -21.77 -16.75
N GLU A 709 27.60 -22.13 -17.94
CA GLU A 709 27.03 -21.19 -18.89
C GLU A 709 25.70 -20.59 -18.40
N THR A 710 24.90 -21.41 -17.71
CA THR A 710 23.68 -20.95 -17.03
C THR A 710 24.00 -19.92 -15.95
N LEU A 711 25.00 -20.16 -15.11
CA LEU A 711 25.44 -19.20 -14.09
C LEU A 711 26.06 -17.93 -14.70
N ARG A 712 26.72 -18.03 -15.86
CA ARG A 712 27.27 -16.88 -16.59
C ARG A 712 26.17 -15.96 -17.11
N THR A 713 25.09 -16.54 -17.64
CA THR A 713 23.97 -15.79 -18.25
C THR A 713 22.94 -15.33 -17.22
N VAL A 714 22.70 -16.14 -16.18
CA VAL A 714 21.72 -15.87 -15.13
C VAL A 714 22.37 -16.08 -13.76
N PRO A 715 23.18 -15.13 -13.28
CA PRO A 715 23.80 -15.24 -11.98
C PRO A 715 22.74 -15.14 -10.88
N ALA A 716 22.73 -16.12 -9.95
CA ALA A 716 21.80 -16.11 -8.82
C ALA A 716 22.01 -14.93 -7.86
N ILE A 717 23.19 -14.32 -7.90
CA ILE A 717 23.57 -13.18 -7.05
C ILE A 717 23.89 -11.98 -7.95
N PHE A 718 23.14 -10.89 -7.79
CA PHE A 718 23.25 -9.70 -8.64
C PHE A 718 24.53 -8.88 -8.42
N GLY A 719 25.16 -8.98 -7.23
CA GLY A 719 26.37 -8.25 -6.91
C GLY A 719 26.90 -8.54 -5.51
N SER A 720 28.13 -8.08 -5.24
CA SER A 720 28.79 -8.25 -3.94
C SER A 720 29.21 -6.91 -3.37
N PHE A 721 29.09 -6.74 -2.06
CA PHE A 721 29.50 -5.53 -1.35
C PHE A 721 30.68 -5.81 -0.43
N ARG A 722 31.62 -4.87 -0.37
CA ARG A 722 32.74 -4.86 0.58
C ARG A 722 32.79 -3.53 1.30
N THR A 723 33.23 -3.47 2.56
CA THR A 723 33.44 -2.19 3.27
C THR A 723 34.93 -1.97 3.50
N ALA A 724 35.41 -0.75 3.23
CA ALA A 724 36.78 -0.35 3.52
C ALA A 724 36.98 -0.15 5.03
N ILE A 725 37.93 -0.86 5.64
CA ILE A 725 38.22 -0.72 7.08
C ILE A 725 39.19 0.41 7.41
N LYS A 726 39.87 0.95 6.39
CA LYS A 726 40.70 2.15 6.41
C LYS A 726 40.56 2.88 5.07
N ASP A 727 41.13 4.09 4.96
CA ASP A 727 41.18 4.81 3.69
C ASP A 727 42.07 4.04 2.71
N ILE A 728 41.57 3.81 1.49
CA ILE A 728 42.30 3.10 0.43
C ILE A 728 42.21 3.89 -0.88
N GLU A 729 43.09 3.58 -1.82
CA GLU A 729 43.13 4.22 -3.14
C GLU A 729 42.90 3.20 -4.26
N TYR A 730 42.16 3.60 -5.30
CA TYR A 730 41.99 2.83 -6.53
C TYR A 730 41.95 3.77 -7.74
N GLN A 731 42.90 3.60 -8.67
CA GLN A 731 43.02 4.42 -9.90
C GLN A 731 43.03 5.94 -9.63
N GLY A 732 43.79 6.40 -8.62
CA GLY A 732 43.87 7.82 -8.26
C GLY A 732 42.70 8.31 -7.39
N TYR A 733 41.66 7.50 -7.19
CA TYR A 733 40.52 7.86 -6.36
C TYR A 733 40.65 7.32 -4.94
N HIS A 734 40.30 8.15 -3.97
CA HIS A 734 40.23 7.77 -2.57
C HIS A 734 38.88 7.11 -2.27
N ILE A 735 38.91 6.00 -1.54
CA ILE A 735 37.75 5.30 -1.00
C ILE A 735 37.87 5.40 0.53
N PRO A 736 37.08 6.27 1.18
CA PRO A 736 37.22 6.51 2.61
C PRO A 736 36.83 5.28 3.45
N LYS A 737 37.40 5.19 4.65
CA LYS A 737 37.03 4.23 5.68
C LYS A 737 35.51 4.24 5.91
N GLY A 738 34.92 3.05 5.91
CA GLY A 738 33.49 2.82 6.08
C GLY A 738 32.67 2.92 4.79
N TRP A 739 33.25 3.34 3.66
CA TRP A 739 32.56 3.27 2.37
C TRP A 739 32.51 1.85 1.85
N GLN A 740 31.44 1.55 1.13
CA GLN A 740 31.28 0.28 0.46
C GLN A 740 31.89 0.30 -0.94
N ILE A 741 32.27 -0.87 -1.43
CA ILE A 741 32.57 -1.14 -2.83
C ILE A 741 31.54 -2.14 -3.32
N SER A 742 30.86 -1.80 -4.41
CA SER A 742 29.97 -2.71 -5.12
C SER A 742 30.70 -3.23 -6.35
N VAL A 743 30.85 -4.55 -6.40
CA VAL A 743 31.29 -5.25 -7.60
C VAL A 743 30.06 -5.81 -8.28
N PHE A 744 29.81 -5.35 -9.50
CA PHE A 744 28.73 -5.84 -10.32
C PHE A 744 29.15 -7.15 -10.99
N LEU A 745 28.37 -8.21 -10.75
CA LEU A 745 28.71 -9.57 -11.16
C LEU A 745 27.92 -10.05 -12.37
N SER A 746 26.86 -9.36 -12.80
CA SER A 746 26.12 -9.71 -14.00
C SER A 746 26.71 -9.01 -15.24
N SER A 747 26.90 -9.78 -16.31
CA SER A 747 27.51 -9.45 -17.61
C SER A 747 29.04 -9.61 -17.76
N ASN A 748 29.39 -10.45 -18.73
CA ASN A 748 30.68 -10.60 -19.45
C ASN A 748 32.00 -10.74 -18.67
N SER A 749 31.97 -10.89 -17.34
CA SER A 749 33.14 -11.36 -16.62
C SER A 749 33.02 -12.85 -16.34
N VAL A 750 33.81 -13.66 -17.04
CA VAL A 750 34.08 -15.09 -16.72
C VAL A 750 34.56 -15.25 -15.26
N VAL A 751 34.94 -14.14 -14.63
CA VAL A 751 35.42 -14.03 -13.25
C VAL A 751 34.29 -14.20 -12.20
N SER A 752 33.02 -13.93 -12.54
CA SER A 752 31.90 -14.01 -11.57
C SER A 752 31.70 -15.41 -10.98
N LEU A 753 32.03 -16.46 -11.74
CA LEU A 753 31.93 -17.87 -11.33
C LEU A 753 33.00 -18.27 -10.32
N ASN A 754 34.25 -17.89 -10.56
CA ASN A 754 35.36 -18.20 -9.67
C ASN A 754 35.29 -17.38 -8.37
N ILE A 755 34.53 -16.29 -8.30
CA ILE A 755 34.63 -15.43 -7.12
C ILE A 755 33.75 -15.89 -5.95
N PHE A 756 32.63 -16.57 -6.18
CA PHE A 756 31.81 -17.05 -5.06
C PHE A 756 32.28 -18.41 -4.51
N LEU A 757 32.99 -19.20 -5.34
CA LEU A 757 33.56 -20.50 -4.97
C LEU A 757 35.09 -20.49 -4.80
N VAL A 758 35.81 -19.66 -5.55
CA VAL A 758 37.30 -19.65 -5.64
C VAL A 758 37.93 -18.39 -5.02
N ALA A 759 37.19 -17.39 -4.51
CA ALA A 759 37.84 -16.18 -3.98
C ALA A 759 38.68 -16.35 -2.69
N HIS A 760 38.86 -17.55 -2.11
CA HIS A 760 40.05 -17.84 -1.26
C HIS A 760 40.69 -19.21 -1.61
N TYR A 761 40.87 -19.50 -2.89
CA TYR A 761 41.72 -20.60 -3.34
C TYR A 761 42.98 -19.99 -3.97
N ASN A 762 44.08 -20.02 -3.22
CA ASN A 762 45.43 -19.90 -3.77
C ASN A 762 46.37 -20.72 -2.90
N GLN A 763 46.27 -22.03 -3.07
CA GLN A 763 47.37 -23.01 -3.17
C GLN A 763 46.70 -24.39 -3.13
N VAL A 764 47.11 -25.27 -4.06
CA VAL A 764 46.56 -26.60 -4.38
C VAL A 764 45.42 -26.55 -5.42
N GLY A 765 45.56 -27.42 -6.42
CA GLY A 765 45.00 -27.30 -7.76
C GLY A 765 43.49 -27.55 -7.92
N HIS A 766 43.06 -27.29 -9.16
CA HIS A 766 41.81 -27.69 -9.80
C HIS A 766 40.88 -28.58 -8.99
N LEU A 767 39.71 -28.07 -8.59
CA LEU A 767 38.46 -28.82 -8.39
C LEU A 767 37.31 -27.82 -8.18
N ALA A 768 36.27 -27.93 -9.01
CA ALA A 768 35.08 -27.08 -9.01
C ALA A 768 34.00 -27.68 -8.09
N PHE A 769 33.34 -26.88 -7.24
CA PHE A 769 32.16 -27.35 -6.47
C PHE A 769 31.07 -26.31 -6.31
N CYS A 770 29.83 -26.78 -6.49
CA CYS A 770 28.51 -26.25 -6.11
C CYS A 770 27.88 -25.14 -6.96
#